data_AF-A0A0W0TMZ8-F1
#
_entry.id   AF-A0A0W0TMZ8-F1
#
_cell.length_a   1.000
_cell.length_b   1.000
_cell.length_c   1.000
_cell.angle_alpha   90.00
_cell.angle_beta   90.00
_cell.angle_gamma   90.00
#
_symmetry.space_group_name_H-M   'P 1'
#
loop_
_entity.id
_entity.type
_entity.pdbx_description
1 polymer ?
#
loop_
_entity_poly.entity_id
_entity_poly.type
_entity_poly.pdbx_seq_one_letter_code
_entity_poly.pdbx_strand_id
1 'polypeptide(L)'
;MKVKAKKIPYYLLLLLLATGASLILGLLSFGGMFVLFPTLTVAGMALTLSVAYEGEIYLQNISGALKKLFFKSDFLQNHLANEYLLEKFPNTKEKCPQFFKDYEAQLHLLHKFGHKRLSKEDAARKKLIEKTLGDMEKWFATQLFPKAGDHRELSQYEQELRDWLALNGQTEQIQLLEQRRATYNGVKIFSLLAGLFMGYGTTYLLVEAFEVIPFLAAIPAASLPMLIVPMAIIAGSAYGFLTFNAVTDMINNDTVRKWYHKIKRNVQEEGFTPRNMFITGTALFLLSLTLALTACTAGTWWTVAKNTRPLFAWMGNVPSYVMGFFNPLITSMSALVFNMENTSESLEMIEEITESKFPRNAYLLENFPNIKEKDCPQFFKDYKAQLKLLHQYSYKHLSQDDLVQKKQIINELNRLETFLAKQLAPTEGELVSEDEQKLRTWLREHPLKTQWEKIVQAFKAFRERENWGQIVNPARLVLAVTIIPLRILLFLGHLVSIGVTADRMPGIPEIVSAILGIVSEGFEDVHYFVPYEHVHSHSTKGLLEERLEAGHGHDHNADLPTRILKLITFPIYGLATLWDSAFSQFNHPKQRLGLSTAWDKQTGQPAVAPRVELDKKDIDTISEDWRRHQADFRIKRFKDAHLSHVVMGQSLAKGKAEQLTSLQQDKLRQKGGDQTAAAIIREEAQQPIYKIHRTNGIFGLFSHKTTTTEDFLADLSHRVSSPAA
;
A
#
# COMPACT_ATOMS: atom_id res chain seq x y z
N MET A 1 20.49 -13.19 2.15
CA MET A 1 20.01 -11.98 2.85
C MET A 1 20.75 -11.87 4.19
N LYS A 2 21.57 -10.84 4.44
CA LYS A 2 22.21 -10.68 5.77
C LYS A 2 21.15 -10.19 6.76
N VAL A 3 20.50 -11.11 7.47
CA VAL A 3 19.56 -10.75 8.53
C VAL A 3 20.38 -10.11 9.66
N LYS A 4 20.06 -8.86 10.00
CA LYS A 4 20.69 -8.20 11.15
C LYS A 4 20.24 -8.95 12.40
N ALA A 5 21.18 -9.50 13.20
CA ALA A 5 20.86 -10.31 14.37
C ALA A 5 19.83 -9.66 15.32
N LYS A 6 19.90 -8.33 15.49
CA LYS A 6 18.95 -7.53 16.27
C LYS A 6 17.49 -7.59 15.78
N LYS A 7 17.24 -8.01 14.54
CA LYS A 7 15.90 -8.15 13.96
C LYS A 7 15.39 -9.58 13.97
N ILE A 8 16.18 -10.57 14.40
CA ILE A 8 15.75 -11.97 14.45
C ILE A 8 14.52 -12.14 15.35
N PRO A 9 14.46 -11.58 16.57
CA PRO A 9 13.28 -11.73 17.42
C PRO A 9 12.01 -11.15 16.78
N TYR A 10 12.15 -10.02 16.07
CA TYR A 10 11.04 -9.41 15.34
C TYR A 10 10.50 -10.32 14.23
N TYR A 11 11.38 -10.86 13.38
CA TYR A 11 10.96 -11.74 12.29
C TYR A 11 10.42 -13.08 12.80
N LEU A 12 10.98 -13.60 13.89
CA LEU A 12 10.50 -14.83 14.52
C LEU A 12 9.11 -14.62 15.12
N LEU A 13 8.90 -13.55 15.89
CA LEU A 13 7.59 -13.21 16.44
C LEU A 13 6.54 -13.03 15.32
N LEU A 14 6.90 -12.28 14.28
CA LEU A 14 6.03 -12.02 13.14
C LEU A 14 5.64 -13.33 12.43
N LEU A 15 6.61 -14.21 12.17
CA LEU A 15 6.37 -15.51 11.54
C LEU A 15 5.50 -16.42 12.42
N LEU A 16 5.82 -16.53 13.71
CA LEU A 16 5.08 -17.38 14.64
C LEU A 16 3.61 -16.95 14.78
N LEU A 17 3.37 -15.65 14.92
CA LEU A 17 2.01 -15.13 15.04
C LEU A 17 1.21 -15.29 13.75
N ALA A 18 1.79 -14.91 12.60
CA ALA A 18 1.09 -15.02 11.31
C ALA A 18 0.83 -16.49 10.94
N THR A 19 1.84 -17.36 11.01
CA THR A 19 1.67 -18.79 10.69
C THR A 19 0.74 -19.47 11.69
N GLY A 20 0.83 -19.16 12.98
CA GLY A 20 -0.04 -19.77 13.99
C GLY A 20 -1.50 -19.36 13.85
N ALA A 21 -1.78 -18.06 13.66
CA ALA A 21 -3.15 -17.58 13.44
C ALA A 21 -3.77 -18.19 12.17
N SER A 22 -2.99 -18.22 11.08
CA SER A 22 -3.45 -18.77 9.80
C SER A 22 -3.69 -20.27 9.85
N LEU A 23 -2.87 -21.01 10.60
CA LEU A 23 -3.10 -22.44 10.83
C LEU A 23 -4.38 -22.70 11.62
N ILE A 24 -4.71 -21.85 12.58
CA ILE A 24 -5.94 -21.95 13.36
C ILE A 24 -7.16 -21.68 12.48
N LEU A 25 -7.15 -20.63 11.66
CA LEU A 25 -8.19 -20.37 10.67
C LEU A 25 -8.31 -21.50 9.65
N GLY A 26 -7.19 -22.01 9.16
CA GLY A 26 -7.16 -23.17 8.28
C GLY A 26 -7.78 -24.42 8.92
N LEU A 27 -7.56 -24.65 10.22
CA LEU A 27 -8.17 -25.75 10.95
C LEU A 27 -9.69 -25.58 11.11
N LEU A 28 -10.15 -24.36 11.38
CA LEU A 28 -11.58 -24.05 11.41
C LEU A 28 -12.20 -24.26 10.01
N SER A 29 -11.48 -23.89 8.94
CA SER A 29 -11.91 -24.10 7.56
C SER A 29 -12.01 -25.56 7.19
N PHE A 30 -11.01 -26.34 7.61
CA PHE A 30 -11.08 -27.78 7.50
C PHE A 30 -12.34 -28.33 8.16
N GLY A 31 -12.62 -27.93 9.41
CA GLY A 31 -13.80 -28.38 10.16
C GLY A 31 -15.11 -28.00 9.47
N GLY A 32 -15.28 -26.72 9.11
CA GLY A 32 -16.49 -26.23 8.44
C GLY A 32 -16.73 -26.91 7.09
N MET A 33 -15.68 -27.05 6.27
CA MET A 33 -15.78 -27.72 4.98
C MET A 33 -16.04 -29.22 5.12
N PHE A 34 -15.44 -29.87 6.12
CA PHE A 34 -15.67 -31.30 6.37
C PHE A 34 -17.10 -31.57 6.84
N VAL A 35 -17.72 -30.65 7.60
CA VAL A 35 -19.14 -30.75 7.97
C VAL A 35 -20.05 -30.58 6.76
N LEU A 36 -19.78 -29.61 5.88
CA LEU A 36 -20.60 -29.34 4.70
C LEU A 36 -20.42 -30.38 3.60
N PHE A 37 -19.18 -30.83 3.38
CA PHE A 37 -18.81 -31.78 2.35
C PHE A 37 -17.73 -32.74 2.91
N PRO A 38 -18.11 -33.90 3.46
CA PRO A 38 -17.26 -34.79 4.26
C PRO A 38 -16.25 -35.58 3.41
N THR A 39 -15.40 -34.85 2.69
CA THR A 39 -14.30 -35.38 1.89
C THR A 39 -13.01 -34.75 2.36
N LEU A 40 -12.05 -35.60 2.72
CA LEU A 40 -10.76 -35.16 3.25
C LEU A 40 -10.00 -34.26 2.25
N THR A 41 -10.14 -34.56 0.95
CA THR A 41 -9.50 -33.79 -0.12
C THR A 41 -9.98 -32.35 -0.16
N VAL A 42 -11.29 -32.12 -0.13
CA VAL A 42 -11.86 -30.77 -0.23
C VAL A 42 -11.59 -29.98 1.05
N ALA A 43 -11.73 -30.60 2.22
CA ALA A 43 -11.37 -29.97 3.49
C ALA A 43 -9.87 -29.63 3.58
N GLY A 44 -8.99 -30.51 3.10
CA GLY A 44 -7.55 -30.27 3.06
C GLY A 44 -7.15 -29.15 2.09
N MET A 45 -7.84 -29.04 0.94
CA MET A 45 -7.67 -27.90 0.04
C MET A 45 -8.14 -26.60 0.69
N ALA A 46 -9.30 -26.60 1.35
CA ALA A 46 -9.82 -25.43 2.05
C ALA A 46 -8.83 -24.94 3.14
N LEU A 47 -8.28 -25.85 3.95
CA LEU A 47 -7.23 -25.57 4.92
C LEU A 47 -6.00 -24.93 4.26
N THR A 48 -5.49 -25.53 3.20
CA THR A 48 -4.27 -25.06 2.52
C THR A 48 -4.47 -23.65 1.95
N LEU A 49 -5.63 -23.40 1.35
CA LEU A 49 -5.97 -22.10 0.78
C LEU A 49 -6.12 -21.04 1.86
N SER A 50 -6.89 -21.32 2.91
CA SER A 50 -7.06 -20.40 4.04
C SER A 50 -5.70 -20.05 4.66
N VAL A 51 -4.85 -21.03 4.96
CA VAL A 51 -3.51 -20.78 5.53
C VAL A 51 -2.65 -19.88 4.63
N ALA A 52 -2.70 -20.09 3.32
CA ALA A 52 -1.85 -19.37 2.37
C ALA A 52 -2.25 -17.89 2.25
N TYR A 53 -3.54 -17.61 2.13
CA TYR A 53 -4.04 -16.24 1.97
C TYR A 53 -4.08 -15.49 3.30
N GLU A 54 -4.64 -16.08 4.36
CA GLU A 54 -4.68 -15.47 5.69
C GLU A 54 -3.28 -15.22 6.24
N GLY A 55 -2.34 -16.12 5.91
CA GLY A 55 -0.92 -15.96 6.23
C GLY A 55 -0.37 -14.62 5.79
N GLU A 56 -0.74 -14.18 4.59
CA GLU A 56 -0.28 -12.90 4.04
C GLU A 56 -0.99 -11.72 4.70
N ILE A 57 -2.31 -11.79 4.88
CA ILE A 57 -3.12 -10.74 5.52
C ILE A 57 -2.66 -10.49 6.96
N TYR A 58 -2.51 -11.55 7.76
CA TYR A 58 -2.01 -11.46 9.14
C TYR A 58 -0.57 -10.96 9.19
N LEU A 59 0.30 -11.42 8.28
CA LEU A 59 1.69 -10.96 8.23
C LEU A 59 1.75 -9.44 8.00
N GLN A 60 0.95 -8.92 7.07
CA GLN A 60 0.90 -7.49 6.77
C GLN A 60 0.37 -6.69 7.97
N ASN A 61 -0.76 -7.10 8.54
CA ASN A 61 -1.40 -6.44 9.68
C ASN A 61 -0.54 -6.45 10.95
N ILE A 62 0.03 -7.61 11.32
CA ILE A 62 0.91 -7.72 12.49
C ILE A 62 2.19 -6.91 12.29
N SER A 63 2.76 -6.93 11.09
CA SER A 63 3.93 -6.10 10.74
C SER A 63 3.61 -4.61 10.86
N GLY A 64 2.42 -4.18 10.40
CA GLY A 64 1.90 -2.83 10.57
C GLY A 64 1.78 -2.44 12.05
N ALA A 65 1.09 -3.25 12.85
CA ALA A 65 0.90 -3.03 14.28
C ALA A 65 2.23 -2.94 15.05
N LEU A 66 3.15 -3.88 14.83
CA LEU A 66 4.45 -3.90 15.49
C LEU A 66 5.26 -2.63 15.16
N LYS A 67 5.24 -2.18 13.90
CA LYS A 67 5.90 -0.93 13.49
C LYS A 67 5.36 0.27 14.26
N LYS A 68 4.03 0.36 14.41
CA LYS A 68 3.33 1.44 15.13
C LYS A 68 3.55 1.40 16.65
N LEU A 69 3.61 0.20 17.24
CA LEU A 69 3.71 0.03 18.70
C LEU A 69 5.13 0.09 19.25
N PHE A 70 6.09 -0.57 18.60
CA PHE A 70 7.39 -0.86 19.23
C PHE A 70 8.60 -0.33 18.47
N PHE A 71 8.54 -0.24 17.14
CA PHE A 71 9.75 0.02 16.33
C PHE A 71 9.89 1.46 15.83
N LYS A 72 8.81 2.25 15.86
CA LYS A 72 8.82 3.68 15.50
C LYS A 72 8.15 4.47 16.62
N SER A 73 8.94 4.89 17.62
CA SER A 73 8.45 5.74 18.73
C SER A 73 7.72 6.99 18.25
N ASP A 74 8.15 7.50 17.08
CA ASP A 74 7.64 8.73 16.49
C ASP A 74 6.69 8.44 15.32
N PHE A 75 6.07 7.25 15.24
CA PHE A 75 5.20 6.86 14.13
C PHE A 75 4.11 7.91 13.87
N LEU A 76 3.34 8.24 14.91
CA LEU A 76 2.21 9.16 14.81
C LEU A 76 2.65 10.57 14.41
N GLN A 77 3.79 11.03 14.92
CA GLN A 77 4.37 12.32 14.53
C GLN A 77 4.75 12.33 13.05
N ASN A 78 5.42 11.27 12.57
CA ASN A 78 5.78 11.18 11.16
C ASN A 78 4.54 11.09 10.26
N HIS A 79 3.52 10.35 10.69
CA HIS A 79 2.27 10.22 9.94
C HIS A 79 1.55 11.58 9.82
N LEU A 80 1.36 12.30 10.93
CA LEU A 80 0.76 13.63 10.92
C LEU A 80 1.59 14.66 10.14
N ALA A 81 2.92 14.55 10.20
CA ALA A 81 3.79 15.42 9.42
C ALA A 81 3.67 15.16 7.92
N ASN A 82 3.48 13.90 7.50
CA ASN A 82 3.22 13.55 6.11
C ASN A 82 1.83 14.03 5.66
N GLU A 83 0.80 13.87 6.50
CA GLU A 83 -0.54 14.43 6.26
C GLU A 83 -0.48 15.95 6.07
N TYR A 84 0.27 16.64 6.93
CA TYR A 84 0.52 18.07 6.78
C TYR A 84 1.23 18.42 5.47
N LEU A 85 2.26 17.66 5.08
CA LEU A 85 2.95 17.87 3.80
C LEU A 85 2.02 17.61 2.61
N LEU A 86 1.05 16.70 2.72
CA LEU A 86 0.08 16.43 1.67
C LEU A 86 -0.94 17.58 1.53
N GLU A 87 -1.44 18.10 2.66
CA GLU A 87 -2.53 19.08 2.68
C GLU A 87 -2.07 20.53 2.56
N LYS A 88 -0.91 20.86 3.14
CA LYS A 88 -0.44 22.24 3.36
C LYS A 88 0.86 22.55 2.63
N PHE A 89 1.27 21.74 1.63
CA PHE A 89 2.47 22.03 0.86
C PHE A 89 2.35 23.40 0.15
N PRO A 90 3.29 24.33 0.36
CA PRO A 90 3.22 25.64 -0.27
C PRO A 90 3.61 25.58 -1.75
N ASN A 91 3.19 26.58 -2.52
CA ASN A 91 3.73 26.81 -3.85
C ASN A 91 5.19 27.29 -3.74
N THR A 92 6.13 26.45 -4.18
CA THR A 92 7.58 26.70 -4.08
C THR A 92 8.09 27.85 -4.94
N LYS A 93 7.27 28.32 -5.89
CA LYS A 93 7.54 29.52 -6.69
C LYS A 93 7.35 30.81 -5.91
N GLU A 94 6.60 30.76 -4.82
CA GLU A 94 6.35 31.89 -3.93
C GLU A 94 7.37 31.92 -2.78
N LYS A 95 7.23 32.89 -1.88
CA LYS A 95 8.09 33.01 -0.70
C LYS A 95 7.74 31.90 0.31
N CYS A 96 8.45 30.78 0.23
CA CYS A 96 8.39 29.69 1.20
C CYS A 96 9.78 29.33 1.74
N PRO A 97 9.85 28.62 2.88
CA PRO A 97 11.11 28.09 3.40
C PRO A 97 11.89 27.27 2.39
N GLN A 98 13.22 27.31 2.47
CA GLN A 98 14.09 26.57 1.55
C GLN A 98 13.84 25.04 1.60
N PHE A 99 13.41 24.51 2.75
CA PHE A 99 13.02 23.11 2.92
C PHE A 99 12.03 22.60 1.86
N PHE A 100 10.97 23.35 1.58
CA PHE A 100 9.95 22.90 0.63
C PHE A 100 10.49 22.83 -0.81
N LYS A 101 11.41 23.74 -1.17
CA LYS A 101 12.07 23.75 -2.48
C LYS A 101 13.01 22.55 -2.63
N ASP A 102 13.80 22.27 -1.59
CA ASP A 102 14.69 21.10 -1.57
C ASP A 102 13.87 19.79 -1.63
N TYR A 103 12.73 19.75 -0.94
CA TYR A 103 11.86 18.58 -0.89
C TYR A 103 11.19 18.31 -2.25
N GLU A 104 10.65 19.35 -2.90
CA GLU A 104 10.06 19.25 -4.23
C GLU A 104 11.10 18.80 -5.28
N ALA A 105 12.33 19.33 -5.24
CA ALA A 105 13.40 18.89 -6.12
C ALA A 105 13.69 17.38 -5.97
N GLN A 106 13.70 16.86 -4.74
CA GLN A 106 13.88 15.43 -4.48
C GLN A 106 12.70 14.58 -4.95
N LEU A 107 11.46 15.08 -4.84
CA LEU A 107 10.28 14.41 -5.40
C LEU A 107 10.40 14.30 -6.93
N HIS A 108 10.80 15.38 -7.60
CA HIS A 108 11.03 15.36 -9.05
C HIS A 108 12.09 14.34 -9.46
N LEU A 109 13.20 14.24 -8.72
CA LEU A 109 14.23 13.24 -8.95
C LEU A 109 13.69 11.81 -8.79
N LEU A 110 12.87 11.54 -7.77
CA LEU A 110 12.26 10.23 -7.54
C LEU A 110 11.32 9.85 -8.70
N HIS A 111 10.47 10.79 -9.11
CA HIS A 111 9.48 10.58 -10.17
C HIS A 111 10.12 10.23 -11.52
N LYS A 112 11.38 10.65 -11.79
CA LYS A 112 12.09 10.25 -13.03
C LYS A 112 12.25 8.72 -13.17
N PHE A 113 12.32 7.99 -12.05
CA PHE A 113 12.41 6.54 -12.07
C PHE A 113 11.07 5.86 -12.40
N GLY A 114 9.95 6.47 -12.00
CA GLY A 114 8.59 5.96 -12.19
C GLY A 114 8.41 4.49 -11.74
N HIS A 115 7.42 3.81 -12.35
CA HIS A 115 7.15 2.38 -12.19
C HIS A 115 7.88 1.49 -13.20
N LYS A 116 8.98 2.00 -13.77
CA LYS A 116 9.78 1.25 -14.73
C LYS A 116 10.58 0.17 -14.01
N ARG A 117 10.86 -0.96 -14.68
CA ARG A 117 11.86 -1.91 -14.19
C ARG A 117 13.24 -1.30 -14.35
N LEU A 118 13.92 -1.10 -13.23
CA LEU A 118 15.19 -0.39 -13.20
C LEU A 118 16.38 -1.35 -13.32
N SER A 119 17.49 -0.82 -13.84
CA SER A 119 18.80 -1.47 -13.69
C SER A 119 19.17 -1.59 -12.21
N LYS A 120 20.12 -2.46 -11.84
CA LYS A 120 20.56 -2.57 -10.44
C LYS A 120 21.12 -1.26 -9.89
N GLU A 121 21.78 -0.48 -10.75
CA GLU A 121 22.34 0.84 -10.42
C GLU A 121 21.23 1.86 -10.22
N ASP A 122 20.29 1.97 -11.15
CA ASP A 122 19.16 2.91 -11.01
C ASP A 122 18.23 2.53 -9.86
N ALA A 123 18.05 1.25 -9.58
CA ALA A 123 17.33 0.80 -8.39
C ALA A 123 18.04 1.22 -7.10
N ALA A 124 19.38 1.19 -7.07
CA ALA A 124 20.17 1.67 -5.94
C ALA A 124 20.06 3.21 -5.78
N ARG A 125 20.08 3.96 -6.90
CA ARG A 125 19.88 5.42 -6.94
C ARG A 125 18.47 5.82 -6.48
N LYS A 126 17.43 5.19 -7.04
CA LYS A 126 16.02 5.38 -6.60
C LYS A 126 15.90 5.17 -5.09
N LYS A 127 16.43 4.05 -4.58
CA LYS A 127 16.41 3.72 -3.14
C LYS A 127 17.18 4.73 -2.28
N LEU A 128 18.23 5.34 -2.81
CA LEU A 128 18.96 6.40 -2.11
C LEU A 128 18.11 7.68 -2.00
N ILE A 129 17.43 8.07 -3.08
CA ILE A 129 16.52 9.23 -3.11
C ILE A 129 15.33 8.99 -2.17
N GLU A 130 14.68 7.82 -2.24
CA GLU A 130 13.60 7.43 -1.31
C GLU A 130 14.04 7.51 0.16
N LYS A 131 15.28 7.10 0.45
CA LYS A 131 15.82 7.20 1.81
C LYS A 131 16.12 8.65 2.20
N THR A 132 16.49 9.50 1.25
CA THR A 132 16.71 10.93 1.49
C THR A 132 15.41 11.65 1.76
N LEU A 133 14.37 11.45 0.93
CA LEU A 133 13.01 11.93 1.20
C LEU A 133 12.51 11.42 2.56
N GLY A 134 12.70 10.13 2.84
CA GLY A 134 12.36 9.54 4.12
C GLY A 134 13.14 10.10 5.32
N ASP A 135 14.29 10.76 5.12
CA ASP A 135 14.98 11.50 6.17
C ASP A 135 14.50 12.97 6.24
N MET A 136 14.12 13.58 5.11
CA MET A 136 13.46 14.89 5.06
C MET A 136 12.13 14.86 5.82
N GLU A 137 11.27 13.89 5.55
CA GLU A 137 9.98 13.69 6.21
C GLU A 137 10.13 13.56 7.73
N LYS A 138 11.11 12.75 8.19
CA LYS A 138 11.37 12.57 9.62
C LYS A 138 11.96 13.82 10.26
N TRP A 139 12.86 14.51 9.57
CA TRP A 139 13.42 15.75 10.07
C TRP A 139 12.33 16.83 10.16
N PHE A 140 11.48 16.95 9.13
CA PHE A 140 10.33 17.84 9.10
C PHE A 140 9.38 17.57 10.28
N ALA A 141 9.07 16.30 10.57
CA ALA A 141 8.26 15.93 11.73
C ALA A 141 8.86 16.45 13.06
N THR A 142 10.20 16.47 13.20
CA THR A 142 10.83 17.04 14.40
C THR A 142 10.76 18.56 14.49
N GLN A 143 10.59 19.25 13.36
CA GLN A 143 10.39 20.69 13.33
C GLN A 143 8.91 21.06 13.53
N LEU A 144 7.99 20.25 13.00
CA LEU A 144 6.55 20.39 13.21
C LEU A 144 6.15 20.10 14.66
N PHE A 145 6.77 19.08 15.28
CA PHE A 145 6.53 18.67 16.67
C PHE A 145 7.78 18.85 17.55
N PRO A 146 8.18 20.10 17.84
CA PRO A 146 9.37 20.35 18.65
C PRO A 146 9.17 19.80 20.07
N LYS A 147 10.23 19.24 20.66
CA LYS A 147 10.19 18.74 22.04
C LYS A 147 10.15 19.92 23.01
N ALA A 148 9.31 19.84 24.04
CA ALA A 148 9.27 20.84 25.12
C ALA A 148 10.66 20.97 25.77
N GLY A 149 11.16 22.20 25.92
CA GLY A 149 12.48 22.48 26.49
C GLY A 149 13.66 22.24 25.54
N ASP A 150 13.45 22.15 24.22
CA ASP A 150 14.54 22.10 23.25
C ASP A 150 15.23 23.47 23.13
N HIS A 151 16.16 23.75 24.03
CA HIS A 151 16.95 25.01 24.10
C HIS A 151 18.15 25.03 23.13
N ARG A 152 18.16 24.16 22.11
CA ARG A 152 19.24 24.16 21.12
C ARG A 152 19.15 25.41 20.25
N GLU A 153 20.30 26.02 19.98
CA GLU A 153 20.41 27.07 18.96
C GLU A 153 19.96 26.50 17.61
N LEU A 154 18.93 27.13 17.03
CA LEU A 154 18.38 26.76 15.74
C LEU A 154 19.26 27.35 14.64
N SER A 155 19.51 26.56 13.60
CA SER A 155 20.09 27.13 12.38
C SER A 155 19.09 28.08 11.71
N GLN A 156 19.56 28.95 10.81
CA GLN A 156 18.65 29.79 10.04
C GLN A 156 17.66 28.97 9.20
N TYR A 157 18.08 27.82 8.67
CA TYR A 157 17.22 26.92 7.90
C TYR A 157 16.12 26.30 8.77
N GLU A 158 16.45 25.93 10.01
CA GLU A 158 15.47 25.44 11.00
C GLU A 158 14.51 26.55 11.43
N GLN A 159 15.05 27.74 11.71
CA GLN A 159 14.27 28.88 12.16
C GLN A 159 13.31 29.37 11.09
N GLU A 160 13.75 29.50 9.84
CA GLU A 160 12.89 29.86 8.71
C GLU A 160 11.69 28.91 8.59
N LEU A 161 11.93 27.60 8.69
CA LEU A 161 10.86 26.61 8.63
C LEU A 161 9.93 26.70 9.85
N ARG A 162 10.47 26.79 11.07
CA ARG A 162 9.64 26.86 12.29
C ARG A 162 8.80 28.12 12.35
N ASP A 163 9.35 29.27 11.98
CA ASP A 163 8.63 30.53 11.92
C ASP A 163 7.48 30.44 10.91
N TRP A 164 7.71 29.82 9.76
CA TRP A 164 6.66 29.57 8.78
C TRP A 164 5.60 28.60 9.30
N LEU A 165 5.99 27.49 9.94
CA LEU A 165 5.07 26.50 10.50
C LEU A 165 4.18 27.10 11.60
N ALA A 166 4.76 27.94 12.47
CA ALA A 166 4.02 28.64 13.53
C ALA A 166 2.88 29.50 12.97
N LEU A 167 3.08 30.11 11.78
CA LEU A 167 2.07 30.89 11.07
C LEU A 167 1.10 30.03 10.23
N ASN A 168 1.44 28.78 9.95
CA ASN A 168 0.70 27.89 9.04
C ASN A 168 0.12 26.65 9.76
N GLY A 169 -0.44 26.84 10.96
CA GLY A 169 -1.25 25.81 11.63
C GLY A 169 -0.45 24.76 12.43
N GLN A 170 0.80 25.04 12.81
CA GLN A 170 1.56 24.14 13.69
C GLN A 170 0.86 23.84 15.02
N THR A 171 0.23 24.84 15.65
CA THR A 171 -0.48 24.65 16.93
C THR A 171 -1.63 23.65 16.80
N GLU A 172 -2.40 23.73 15.71
CA GLU A 172 -3.50 22.79 15.42
C GLU A 172 -2.96 21.37 15.29
N GLN A 173 -1.83 21.19 14.61
CA GLN A 173 -1.19 19.88 14.46
C GLN A 173 -0.67 19.32 15.79
N ILE A 174 -0.10 20.17 16.65
CA ILE A 174 0.36 19.74 17.98
C ILE A 174 -0.83 19.28 18.83
N GLN A 175 -1.94 20.02 18.82
CA GLN A 175 -3.18 19.61 19.51
C GLN A 175 -3.74 18.30 18.94
N LEU A 176 -3.74 18.15 17.61
CA LEU A 176 -4.16 16.93 16.94
C LEU A 176 -3.29 15.73 17.33
N LEU A 177 -1.97 15.92 17.48
CA LEU A 177 -1.05 14.89 17.95
C LEU A 177 -1.39 14.43 19.38
N GLU A 178 -1.70 15.36 20.29
CA GLU A 178 -2.08 15.03 21.66
C GLU A 178 -3.40 14.26 21.70
N GLN A 179 -4.40 14.72 20.94
CA GLN A 179 -5.68 14.04 20.80
C GLN A 179 -5.51 12.63 20.24
N ARG A 180 -4.80 12.47 19.11
CA ARG A 180 -4.56 11.16 18.50
C ARG A 180 -3.73 10.26 19.42
N ARG A 181 -2.81 10.78 20.23
CA ARG A 181 -2.05 9.98 21.22
C ARG A 181 -2.96 9.41 22.31
N ALA A 182 -3.90 10.20 22.82
CA ALA A 182 -4.91 9.72 23.77
C ALA A 182 -5.77 8.63 23.13
N THR A 183 -6.24 8.85 21.90
CA THR A 183 -7.00 7.85 21.14
C THR A 183 -6.20 6.57 20.94
N TYR A 184 -4.93 6.65 20.52
CA TYR A 184 -4.06 5.48 20.35
C TYR A 184 -3.91 4.65 21.64
N ASN A 185 -3.83 5.30 22.80
CA ASN A 185 -3.80 4.59 24.07
C ASN A 185 -5.14 3.89 24.37
N GLY A 186 -6.27 4.52 24.04
CA GLY A 186 -7.58 3.87 24.07
C GLY A 186 -7.64 2.64 23.15
N VAL A 187 -7.13 2.77 21.92
CA VAL A 187 -7.07 1.67 20.95
C VAL A 187 -6.19 0.53 21.46
N LYS A 188 -5.03 0.80 22.08
CA LYS A 188 -4.21 -0.26 22.70
C LYS A 188 -4.99 -1.08 23.72
N ILE A 189 -5.77 -0.41 24.58
CA ILE A 189 -6.59 -1.08 25.60
C ILE A 189 -7.69 -1.90 24.91
N PHE A 190 -8.40 -1.32 23.95
CA PHE A 190 -9.43 -2.01 23.18
C PHE A 190 -8.89 -3.25 22.46
N SER A 191 -7.77 -3.12 21.76
CA SER A 191 -7.11 -4.22 21.05
C SER A 191 -6.59 -5.32 21.98
N LEU A 192 -6.11 -4.95 23.18
CA LEU A 192 -5.75 -5.93 24.20
C LEU A 192 -6.97 -6.72 24.67
N LEU A 193 -8.09 -6.03 24.93
CA LEU A 193 -9.34 -6.70 25.31
C LEU A 193 -9.86 -7.58 24.17
N ALA A 194 -9.86 -7.10 22.93
CA ALA A 194 -10.24 -7.88 21.76
C ALA A 194 -9.38 -9.14 21.59
N GLY A 195 -8.05 -9.02 21.75
CA GLY A 195 -7.15 -10.15 21.70
C GLY A 195 -7.36 -11.15 22.85
N LEU A 196 -7.61 -10.67 24.07
CA LEU A 196 -7.93 -11.54 25.22
C LEU A 196 -9.24 -12.31 25.01
N PHE A 197 -10.29 -11.62 24.57
CA PHE A 197 -11.60 -12.21 24.31
C PHE A 197 -11.57 -13.18 23.13
N MET A 198 -10.88 -12.81 22.04
CA MET A 198 -10.63 -13.72 20.91
C MET A 198 -9.87 -14.95 21.38
N GLY A 199 -8.73 -14.80 22.06
CA GLY A 199 -7.94 -15.94 22.54
C GLY A 199 -8.74 -16.84 23.49
N TYR A 200 -9.47 -16.24 24.44
CA TYR A 200 -10.34 -17.00 25.33
C TYR A 200 -11.43 -17.76 24.54
N GLY A 201 -12.09 -17.10 23.59
CA GLY A 201 -13.07 -17.71 22.72
C GLY A 201 -12.50 -18.82 21.82
N THR A 202 -11.29 -18.63 21.27
CA THR A 202 -10.59 -19.63 20.46
C THR A 202 -10.39 -20.94 21.23
N THR A 203 -10.25 -20.91 22.56
CA THR A 203 -10.17 -22.16 23.34
C THR A 203 -11.43 -23.02 23.20
N TYR A 204 -12.63 -22.43 23.13
CA TYR A 204 -13.87 -23.16 22.92
C TYR A 204 -13.95 -23.69 21.48
N LEU A 205 -13.68 -22.82 20.49
CA LEU A 205 -13.69 -23.20 19.07
C LEU A 205 -12.74 -24.36 18.77
N LEU A 206 -11.54 -24.35 19.36
CA LEU A 206 -10.56 -25.41 19.17
C LEU A 206 -10.98 -26.72 19.86
N VAL A 207 -11.67 -26.69 20.99
CA VAL A 207 -12.21 -27.93 21.60
C VAL A 207 -13.19 -28.58 20.63
N GLU A 208 -14.11 -27.80 20.07
CA GLU A 208 -15.09 -28.30 19.10
C GLU A 208 -14.43 -28.82 17.81
N ALA A 209 -13.45 -28.09 17.27
CA ALA A 209 -12.70 -28.53 16.09
C ALA A 209 -11.95 -29.86 16.35
N PHE A 210 -11.37 -30.03 17.54
CA PHE A 210 -10.71 -31.28 17.91
C PHE A 210 -11.70 -32.44 18.08
N GLU A 211 -12.94 -32.18 18.49
CA GLU A 211 -13.99 -33.21 18.60
C GLU A 211 -14.53 -33.64 17.22
N VAL A 212 -14.65 -32.70 16.27
CA VAL A 212 -15.21 -32.98 14.93
C VAL A 212 -14.20 -33.65 14.00
N ILE A 213 -12.92 -33.33 14.11
CA ILE A 213 -11.89 -33.82 13.19
C ILE A 213 -11.40 -35.21 13.63
N PRO A 214 -11.61 -36.29 12.83
CA PRO A 214 -11.45 -37.66 13.31
C PRO A 214 -10.08 -38.01 13.93
N PHE A 215 -8.99 -37.47 13.36
CA PHE A 215 -7.65 -37.73 13.87
C PHE A 215 -7.27 -36.87 15.09
N LEU A 216 -7.90 -35.71 15.28
CA LEU A 216 -7.74 -34.90 16.49
C LEU A 216 -8.61 -35.40 17.63
N ALA A 217 -9.78 -35.97 17.32
CA ALA A 217 -10.69 -36.56 18.29
C ALA A 217 -10.08 -37.77 19.03
N ALA A 218 -9.06 -38.40 18.43
CA ALA A 218 -8.28 -39.47 19.04
C ALA A 218 -7.30 -38.97 20.14
N ILE A 219 -7.07 -37.66 20.25
CA ILE A 219 -6.18 -37.08 21.26
C ILE A 219 -6.87 -37.13 22.63
N PRO A 220 -6.22 -37.66 23.69
CA PRO A 220 -6.81 -37.69 25.01
C PRO A 220 -7.23 -36.30 25.52
N ALA A 221 -8.41 -36.20 26.11
CA ALA A 221 -8.93 -34.93 26.64
C ALA A 221 -7.96 -34.23 27.62
N ALA A 222 -7.17 -35.02 28.37
CA ALA A 222 -6.18 -34.51 29.32
C ALA A 222 -4.98 -33.79 28.65
N SER A 223 -4.66 -34.08 27.38
CA SER A 223 -3.57 -33.41 26.65
C SER A 223 -4.05 -32.19 25.85
N LEU A 224 -5.37 -31.99 25.69
CA LEU A 224 -5.93 -30.85 24.96
C LEU A 224 -5.43 -29.49 25.49
N PRO A 225 -5.33 -29.24 26.81
CA PRO A 225 -4.83 -27.97 27.31
C PRO A 225 -3.42 -27.60 26.81
N MET A 226 -2.52 -28.58 26.72
CA MET A 226 -1.14 -28.35 26.27
C MET A 226 -1.08 -27.92 24.79
N LEU A 227 -2.05 -28.34 23.99
CA LEU A 227 -2.13 -28.01 22.57
C LEU A 227 -2.94 -26.73 22.33
N ILE A 228 -4.10 -26.61 22.96
CA ILE A 228 -5.08 -25.55 22.71
C ILE A 228 -4.63 -24.21 23.31
N VAL A 229 -4.08 -24.19 24.53
CA VAL A 229 -3.71 -22.93 25.19
C VAL A 229 -2.66 -22.14 24.40
N PRO A 230 -1.53 -22.73 23.92
CA PRO A 230 -0.58 -22.00 23.10
C PRO A 230 -1.18 -21.46 21.80
N MET A 231 -2.03 -22.25 21.13
CA MET A 231 -2.72 -21.82 19.90
C MET A 231 -3.65 -20.64 20.19
N ALA A 232 -4.43 -20.70 21.27
CA ALA A 232 -5.34 -19.64 21.68
C ALA A 232 -4.60 -18.34 22.05
N ILE A 233 -3.44 -18.43 22.71
CA ILE A 233 -2.59 -17.26 22.98
C ILE A 233 -2.09 -16.64 21.68
N ILE A 234 -1.67 -17.46 20.71
CA ILE A 234 -1.20 -16.99 19.40
C ILE A 234 -2.34 -16.31 18.63
N ALA A 235 -3.51 -16.95 18.54
CA ALA A 235 -4.69 -16.38 17.88
C ALA A 235 -5.12 -15.06 18.53
N GLY A 236 -5.25 -15.03 19.86
CA GLY A 236 -5.60 -13.82 20.59
C GLY A 236 -4.59 -12.70 20.40
N SER A 237 -3.28 -13.00 20.42
CA SER A 237 -2.23 -12.01 20.19
C SER A 237 -2.26 -11.48 18.75
N ALA A 238 -2.40 -12.37 17.76
CA ALA A 238 -2.48 -12.02 16.35
C ALA A 238 -3.71 -11.13 16.07
N TYR A 239 -4.87 -11.51 16.62
CA TYR A 239 -6.10 -10.74 16.50
C TYR A 239 -5.99 -9.38 17.18
N GLY A 240 -5.41 -9.29 18.39
CA GLY A 240 -5.15 -8.01 19.04
C GLY A 240 -4.26 -7.07 18.20
N PHE A 241 -3.22 -7.60 17.53
CA PHE A 241 -2.42 -6.80 16.61
C PHE A 241 -3.21 -6.37 15.36
N LEU A 242 -4.04 -7.26 14.80
CA LEU A 242 -4.91 -6.96 13.67
C LEU A 242 -5.90 -5.85 14.02
N THR A 243 -6.62 -5.96 15.14
CA THR A 243 -7.52 -4.92 15.65
C THR A 243 -6.77 -3.61 15.84
N PHE A 244 -5.58 -3.64 16.45
CA PHE A 244 -4.78 -2.43 16.65
C PHE A 244 -4.41 -1.77 15.32
N ASN A 245 -3.98 -2.57 14.33
CA ASN A 245 -3.62 -2.04 13.02
C ASN A 245 -4.81 -1.39 12.34
N ALA A 246 -5.92 -2.11 12.18
CA ALA A 246 -7.12 -1.65 11.49
C ALA A 246 -7.75 -0.42 12.14
N VAL A 247 -7.92 -0.41 13.47
CA VAL A 247 -8.50 0.73 14.17
C VAL A 247 -7.61 1.97 14.05
N THR A 248 -6.28 1.79 14.14
CA THR A 248 -5.36 2.94 13.97
C THR A 248 -5.30 3.43 12.53
N ASP A 249 -5.39 2.56 11.53
CA ASP A 249 -5.46 2.97 10.12
C ASP A 249 -6.77 3.71 9.83
N MET A 250 -7.91 3.19 10.28
CA MET A 250 -9.20 3.87 10.14
C MET A 250 -9.21 5.28 10.75
N ILE A 251 -8.58 5.46 11.92
CA ILE A 251 -8.46 6.78 12.58
C ILE A 251 -7.51 7.69 11.81
N ASN A 252 -6.37 7.16 11.37
CA ASN A 252 -5.34 7.91 10.65
C ASN A 252 -5.83 8.38 9.27
N ASN A 253 -6.56 7.51 8.58
CA ASN A 253 -7.06 7.76 7.23
C ASN A 253 -8.34 8.61 7.22
N ASP A 254 -8.93 8.90 8.39
CA ASP A 254 -10.25 9.52 8.56
C ASP A 254 -11.34 8.80 7.73
N THR A 255 -11.23 7.47 7.65
CA THR A 255 -11.96 6.61 6.71
C THR A 255 -13.46 6.87 6.75
N VAL A 256 -14.06 6.82 7.95
CA VAL A 256 -15.51 6.98 8.13
C VAL A 256 -15.99 8.35 7.66
N ARG A 257 -15.24 9.41 7.99
CA ARG A 257 -15.63 10.78 7.63
C ARG A 257 -15.47 11.02 6.14
N LYS A 258 -14.35 10.57 5.55
CA LYS A 258 -14.12 10.64 4.09
C LYS A 258 -15.24 9.92 3.36
N TRP A 259 -15.56 8.70 3.78
CA TRP A 259 -16.62 7.89 3.19
C TRP A 259 -18.00 8.57 3.27
N TYR A 260 -18.36 9.09 4.45
CA TYR A 260 -19.60 9.86 4.63
C TYR A 260 -19.67 11.10 3.73
N HIS A 261 -18.62 11.93 3.74
CA HIS A 261 -18.58 13.14 2.89
C HIS A 261 -18.61 12.79 1.41
N LYS A 262 -17.97 11.69 1.01
CA LYS A 262 -17.96 11.20 -0.36
C LYS A 262 -19.35 10.78 -0.82
N ILE A 263 -20.05 9.95 -0.05
CA ILE A 263 -21.44 9.56 -0.35
C ILE A 263 -22.34 10.80 -0.41
N LYS A 264 -22.24 11.68 0.59
CA LYS A 264 -23.01 12.92 0.65
C LYS A 264 -22.77 13.78 -0.60
N ARG A 265 -21.52 14.00 -0.99
CA ARG A 265 -21.12 14.77 -2.17
C ARG A 265 -21.69 14.15 -3.45
N ASN A 266 -21.52 12.84 -3.64
CA ASN A 266 -21.95 12.14 -4.85
C ASN A 266 -23.48 12.18 -5.02
N VAL A 267 -24.23 12.14 -3.91
CA VAL A 267 -25.70 12.18 -3.90
C VAL A 267 -26.25 13.62 -4.02
N GLN A 268 -25.69 14.58 -3.26
CA GLN A 268 -26.26 15.93 -3.14
C GLN A 268 -25.70 16.93 -4.17
N GLU A 269 -24.42 16.84 -4.52
CA GLU A 269 -23.74 17.87 -5.30
C GLU A 269 -23.63 17.52 -6.79
N GLU A 270 -23.36 16.24 -7.09
CA GLU A 270 -23.16 15.75 -8.47
C GLU A 270 -24.42 15.18 -9.14
N GLY A 271 -25.49 14.97 -8.37
CA GLY A 271 -26.78 14.46 -8.83
C GLY A 271 -26.83 12.95 -9.11
N PHE A 272 -28.03 12.45 -9.42
CA PHE A 272 -28.32 11.04 -9.69
C PHE A 272 -27.84 10.62 -11.08
N THR A 273 -26.53 10.43 -11.24
CA THR A 273 -25.98 9.77 -12.43
C THR A 273 -25.93 8.25 -12.24
N PRO A 274 -26.02 7.43 -13.31
CA PRO A 274 -25.92 5.97 -13.20
C PRO A 274 -24.67 5.51 -12.44
N ARG A 275 -23.53 6.19 -12.65
CA ARG A 275 -22.29 5.99 -11.88
C ARG A 275 -22.50 6.27 -10.40
N ASN A 276 -22.99 7.44 -10.04
CA ASN A 276 -23.13 7.81 -8.62
C ASN A 276 -24.18 6.95 -7.92
N MET A 277 -25.23 6.52 -8.62
CA MET A 277 -26.19 5.52 -8.13
C MET A 277 -25.53 4.15 -7.93
N PHE A 278 -24.68 3.72 -8.86
CA PHE A 278 -23.92 2.47 -8.72
C PHE A 278 -22.96 2.54 -7.53
N ILE A 279 -22.12 3.58 -7.42
CA ILE A 279 -21.17 3.74 -6.31
C ILE A 279 -21.90 3.86 -4.96
N THR A 280 -22.98 4.64 -4.90
CA THR A 280 -23.79 4.76 -3.66
C THR A 280 -24.47 3.44 -3.32
N GLY A 281 -25.02 2.74 -4.32
CA GLY A 281 -25.64 1.42 -4.14
C GLY A 281 -24.64 0.38 -3.66
N THR A 282 -23.45 0.33 -4.25
CA THR A 282 -22.34 -0.53 -3.82
C THR A 282 -21.90 -0.19 -2.41
N ALA A 283 -21.74 1.10 -2.08
CA ALA A 283 -21.38 1.54 -0.73
C ALA A 283 -22.41 1.09 0.32
N LEU A 284 -23.71 1.27 0.05
CA LEU A 284 -24.79 0.83 0.93
C LEU A 284 -24.86 -0.70 1.04
N PHE A 285 -24.62 -1.40 -0.07
CA PHE A 285 -24.56 -2.86 -0.10
C PHE A 285 -23.42 -3.38 0.78
N LEU A 286 -22.21 -2.85 0.60
CA LEU A 286 -21.04 -3.25 1.38
C LEU A 286 -21.24 -2.93 2.87
N LEU A 287 -21.75 -1.76 3.23
CA LEU A 287 -22.06 -1.43 4.62
C LEU A 287 -23.10 -2.39 5.23
N SER A 288 -24.13 -2.74 4.47
CA SER A 288 -25.14 -3.71 4.92
C SER A 288 -24.51 -5.08 5.16
N LEU A 289 -23.57 -5.47 4.30
CA LEU A 289 -22.81 -6.71 4.42
C LEU A 289 -21.88 -6.70 5.63
N THR A 290 -21.15 -5.61 5.87
CA THR A 290 -20.32 -5.40 7.06
C THR A 290 -21.14 -5.53 8.35
N LEU A 291 -22.32 -4.93 8.41
CA LEU A 291 -23.22 -5.02 9.56
C LEU A 291 -23.78 -6.43 9.74
N ALA A 292 -24.14 -7.10 8.65
CA ALA A 292 -24.61 -8.49 8.68
C ALA A 292 -23.52 -9.43 9.21
N LEU A 293 -22.29 -9.31 8.71
CA LEU A 293 -21.16 -10.09 9.22
C LEU A 293 -20.88 -9.81 10.69
N THR A 294 -20.92 -8.55 11.11
CA THR A 294 -20.74 -8.18 12.52
C THR A 294 -21.79 -8.87 13.42
N ALA A 295 -23.04 -8.93 12.96
CA ALA A 295 -24.11 -9.65 13.65
C ALA A 295 -23.87 -11.16 13.67
N CYS A 296 -23.39 -11.74 12.57
CA CYS A 296 -22.96 -13.13 12.52
C CYS A 296 -21.83 -13.39 13.53
N THR A 297 -20.80 -12.54 13.61
CA THR A 297 -19.70 -12.65 14.57
C THR A 297 -20.21 -12.68 15.99
N ALA A 298 -21.08 -11.73 16.34
CA ALA A 298 -21.71 -11.70 17.65
C ALA A 298 -22.52 -12.99 17.92
N GLY A 299 -23.28 -13.46 16.91
CA GLY A 299 -24.04 -14.71 16.97
C GLY A 299 -23.18 -15.95 17.20
N THR A 300 -22.03 -16.02 16.55
CA THR A 300 -21.06 -17.13 16.70
C THR A 300 -20.54 -17.17 18.12
N TRP A 301 -20.02 -16.05 18.62
CA TRP A 301 -19.46 -15.98 19.97
C TRP A 301 -20.51 -16.22 21.04
N TRP A 302 -21.74 -15.76 20.83
CA TRP A 302 -22.88 -16.07 21.69
C TRP A 302 -23.20 -17.58 21.71
N THR A 303 -23.19 -18.22 20.55
CA THR A 303 -23.49 -19.66 20.41
C THR A 303 -22.40 -20.50 21.05
N VAL A 304 -21.14 -20.19 20.76
CA VAL A 304 -19.96 -20.86 21.31
C VAL A 304 -19.95 -20.76 22.83
N ALA A 305 -20.26 -19.58 23.38
CA ALA A 305 -20.36 -19.39 24.83
C ALA A 305 -21.45 -20.24 25.51
N LYS A 306 -22.51 -20.60 24.78
CA LYS A 306 -23.66 -21.34 25.34
C LYS A 306 -23.60 -22.85 25.11
N ASN A 307 -23.09 -23.28 23.96
CA ASN A 307 -23.25 -24.65 23.49
C ASN A 307 -21.95 -25.44 23.51
N THR A 308 -20.78 -24.78 23.52
CA THR A 308 -19.50 -25.46 23.42
C THR A 308 -18.97 -25.85 24.80
N ARG A 309 -18.45 -27.07 24.91
CA ARG A 309 -17.83 -27.54 26.15
C ARG A 309 -16.57 -26.73 26.47
N PRO A 310 -16.39 -26.26 27.72
CA PRO A 310 -15.18 -25.54 28.09
C PRO A 310 -13.96 -26.48 28.16
N LEU A 311 -12.78 -25.94 27.81
CA LEU A 311 -11.50 -26.64 27.91
C LEU A 311 -11.15 -26.99 29.37
N PHE A 312 -11.40 -26.07 30.30
CA PHE A 312 -11.19 -26.28 31.73
C PHE A 312 -12.50 -26.16 32.50
N ALA A 313 -12.65 -26.94 33.58
CA ALA A 313 -13.84 -26.91 34.42
C ALA A 313 -14.16 -25.51 34.98
N TRP A 314 -13.14 -24.73 35.37
CA TRP A 314 -13.33 -23.38 35.92
C TRP A 314 -13.91 -22.39 34.91
N MET A 315 -13.72 -22.61 33.61
CA MET A 315 -14.26 -21.74 32.57
C MET A 315 -15.79 -21.79 32.52
N GLY A 316 -16.39 -22.91 32.95
CA GLY A 316 -17.84 -23.03 33.13
C GLY A 316 -18.39 -22.15 34.26
N ASN A 317 -17.53 -21.67 35.16
CA ASN A 317 -17.89 -20.78 36.27
C ASN A 317 -17.72 -19.29 35.93
N VAL A 318 -17.26 -18.96 34.71
CA VAL A 318 -17.17 -17.55 34.28
C VAL A 318 -18.57 -16.96 34.20
N PRO A 319 -18.82 -15.76 34.76
CA PRO A 319 -20.14 -15.17 34.75
C PRO A 319 -20.71 -15.05 33.34
N SER A 320 -21.98 -15.43 33.17
CA SER A 320 -22.62 -15.52 31.85
C SER A 320 -22.65 -14.19 31.10
N TYR A 321 -22.61 -13.04 31.78
CA TYR A 321 -22.52 -11.73 31.12
C TYR A 321 -21.15 -11.47 30.49
N VAL A 322 -20.06 -12.10 30.97
CA VAL A 322 -18.72 -11.94 30.37
C VAL A 322 -18.70 -12.62 29.01
N MET A 323 -19.11 -13.89 28.96
CA MET A 323 -19.07 -14.67 27.72
C MET A 323 -20.30 -14.49 26.82
N GLY A 324 -21.44 -14.16 27.40
CA GLY A 324 -22.67 -13.88 26.67
C GLY A 324 -22.76 -12.44 26.19
N PHE A 325 -22.27 -11.44 26.92
CA PHE A 325 -22.45 -10.05 26.50
C PHE A 325 -21.14 -9.39 26.08
N PHE A 326 -20.14 -9.33 26.97
CA PHE A 326 -18.92 -8.59 26.71
C PHE A 326 -18.06 -9.20 25.59
N ASN A 327 -17.90 -10.53 25.56
CA ASN A 327 -17.12 -11.18 24.52
C ASN A 327 -17.70 -10.92 23.12
N PRO A 328 -18.98 -11.26 22.81
CA PRO A 328 -19.58 -10.94 21.51
C PRO A 328 -19.51 -9.46 21.15
N LEU A 329 -19.76 -8.55 22.11
CA LEU A 329 -19.72 -7.12 21.86
C LEU A 329 -18.32 -6.63 21.44
N ILE A 330 -17.29 -7.01 22.19
CA ILE A 330 -15.92 -6.54 21.91
C ILE A 330 -15.38 -7.17 20.63
N THR A 331 -15.58 -8.47 20.41
CA THR A 331 -15.11 -9.14 19.18
C THR A 331 -15.88 -8.65 17.96
N SER A 332 -17.20 -8.43 18.05
CA SER A 332 -17.99 -7.90 16.93
C SER A 332 -17.64 -6.45 16.63
N MET A 333 -17.40 -5.59 17.63
CA MET A 333 -16.94 -4.22 17.40
C MET A 333 -15.55 -4.19 16.73
N SER A 334 -14.65 -5.11 17.10
CA SER A 334 -13.35 -5.25 16.44
C SER A 334 -13.50 -5.68 14.98
N ALA A 335 -14.33 -6.70 14.72
CA ALA A 335 -14.64 -7.17 13.37
C ALA A 335 -15.30 -6.08 12.51
N LEU A 336 -16.22 -5.30 13.08
CA LEU A 336 -16.86 -4.18 12.39
C LEU A 336 -15.82 -3.18 11.87
N VAL A 337 -14.87 -2.76 12.72
CA VAL A 337 -13.85 -1.79 12.30
C VAL A 337 -12.94 -2.35 11.21
N PHE A 338 -12.53 -3.62 11.34
CA PHE A 338 -11.73 -4.30 10.33
C PHE A 338 -12.47 -4.36 8.97
N ASN A 339 -13.71 -4.86 8.97
CA ASN A 339 -14.51 -4.99 7.78
C ASN A 339 -14.83 -3.62 7.15
N MET A 340 -15.01 -2.57 7.96
CA MET A 340 -15.24 -1.20 7.47
C MET A 340 -14.01 -0.63 6.77
N GLU A 341 -12.80 -0.85 7.30
CA GLU A 341 -11.57 -0.40 6.65
C GLU A 341 -11.37 -1.11 5.31
N ASN A 342 -11.47 -2.44 5.29
CA ASN A 342 -11.36 -3.23 4.06
C ASN A 342 -12.43 -2.82 3.03
N THR A 343 -13.67 -2.61 3.48
CA THR A 343 -14.77 -2.11 2.63
C THR A 343 -14.46 -0.76 1.99
N SER A 344 -13.79 0.14 2.74
CA SER A 344 -13.40 1.44 2.21
C SER A 344 -12.37 1.31 1.11
N GLU A 345 -11.32 0.50 1.31
CA GLU A 345 -10.29 0.24 0.30
C GLU A 345 -10.91 -0.38 -0.97
N SER A 346 -11.82 -1.35 -0.82
CA SER A 346 -12.54 -1.96 -1.94
C SER A 346 -13.42 -0.96 -2.70
N LEU A 347 -14.09 -0.05 -1.99
CA LEU A 347 -14.91 0.97 -2.64
C LEU A 347 -14.06 2.00 -3.39
N GLU A 348 -12.94 2.43 -2.81
CA GLU A 348 -11.98 3.32 -3.48
C GLU A 348 -11.47 2.69 -4.77
N MET A 349 -11.12 1.41 -4.74
CA MET A 349 -10.80 0.67 -5.95
C MET A 349 -11.95 0.68 -6.96
N ILE A 350 -13.16 0.23 -6.58
CA ILE A 350 -14.30 0.17 -7.51
C ILE A 350 -14.56 1.54 -8.14
N GLU A 351 -14.36 2.61 -7.39
CA GLU A 351 -14.47 3.96 -7.90
C GLU A 351 -13.38 4.31 -8.90
N GLU A 352 -12.11 4.06 -8.60
CA GLU A 352 -11.00 4.26 -9.55
C GLU A 352 -11.17 3.43 -10.83
N ILE A 353 -11.63 2.18 -10.69
CA ILE A 353 -12.03 1.32 -11.81
C ILE A 353 -13.12 1.99 -12.64
N THR A 354 -14.11 2.56 -11.95
CA THR A 354 -15.24 3.21 -12.61
C THR A 354 -14.81 4.54 -13.24
N GLU A 355 -13.87 5.27 -12.64
CA GLU A 355 -13.29 6.50 -13.19
C GLU A 355 -12.38 6.25 -14.39
N SER A 356 -11.63 5.15 -14.41
CA SER A 356 -10.72 4.78 -15.50
C SER A 356 -11.41 4.05 -16.66
N LYS A 357 -12.43 3.23 -16.39
CA LYS A 357 -13.23 2.53 -17.42
C LYS A 357 -14.46 3.29 -17.88
N PHE A 358 -15.04 4.12 -17.02
CA PHE A 358 -16.12 5.04 -17.33
C PHE A 358 -15.76 6.49 -17.00
N PRO A 359 -14.64 7.06 -17.51
CA PRO A 359 -14.63 8.50 -17.74
C PRO A 359 -15.91 8.74 -18.53
N ARG A 360 -16.75 9.69 -18.11
CA ARG A 360 -17.97 10.07 -18.88
C ARG A 360 -17.67 10.24 -20.39
N ASN A 361 -16.39 10.45 -20.72
CA ASN A 361 -15.84 10.83 -22.00
C ASN A 361 -14.79 9.83 -22.54
N ALA A 362 -14.58 8.64 -21.94
CA ALA A 362 -13.48 7.71 -22.28
C ALA A 362 -13.49 7.29 -23.74
N TYR A 363 -14.68 6.89 -24.19
CA TYR A 363 -14.90 6.43 -25.56
C TYR A 363 -14.66 7.55 -26.58
N LEU A 364 -14.81 8.80 -26.17
CA LEU A 364 -14.50 9.98 -26.98
C LEU A 364 -13.02 10.31 -26.91
N LEU A 365 -12.43 10.37 -25.71
CA LEU A 365 -11.01 10.65 -25.44
C LEU A 365 -10.07 9.66 -26.14
N GLU A 366 -10.43 8.38 -26.19
CA GLU A 366 -9.64 7.34 -26.84
C GLU A 366 -9.76 7.31 -28.37
N ASN A 367 -10.86 7.87 -28.92
CA ASN A 367 -11.11 8.00 -30.36
C ASN A 367 -11.00 9.46 -30.82
N PHE A 368 -10.42 10.33 -30.00
CA PHE A 368 -10.39 11.77 -30.25
C PHE A 368 -9.49 12.06 -31.45
N PRO A 369 -10.00 12.71 -32.51
CA PRO A 369 -9.16 13.03 -33.66
C PRO A 369 -8.01 13.95 -33.29
N ASN A 370 -6.93 13.87 -34.06
CA ASN A 370 -5.87 14.84 -33.94
C ASN A 370 -6.41 16.21 -34.38
N ILE A 371 -6.72 17.08 -33.41
CA ILE A 371 -7.25 18.43 -33.65
C ILE A 371 -6.37 19.33 -34.54
N LYS A 372 -5.14 18.90 -34.86
CA LYS A 372 -4.24 19.57 -35.82
C LYS A 372 -4.52 19.18 -37.27
N GLU A 373 -5.34 18.18 -37.53
CA GLU A 373 -5.80 17.84 -38.88
C GLU A 373 -6.71 18.96 -39.40
N LYS A 374 -6.45 19.37 -40.64
CA LYS A 374 -7.11 20.52 -41.28
C LYS A 374 -8.64 20.35 -41.36
N ASP A 375 -9.08 19.09 -41.41
CA ASP A 375 -10.49 18.70 -41.63
C ASP A 375 -11.19 18.23 -40.35
N CYS A 376 -10.58 18.42 -39.16
CA CYS A 376 -11.20 18.05 -37.89
C CYS A 376 -12.42 18.93 -37.59
N PRO A 377 -13.64 18.35 -37.39
CA PRO A 377 -14.85 19.10 -37.10
C PRO A 377 -14.69 20.02 -35.88
N GLN A 378 -15.28 21.23 -35.96
CA GLN A 378 -15.20 22.23 -34.88
C GLN A 378 -15.72 21.69 -33.54
N PHE A 379 -16.74 20.82 -33.58
CA PHE A 379 -17.25 20.07 -32.43
C PHE A 379 -16.15 19.46 -31.55
N PHE A 380 -15.18 18.75 -32.15
CA PHE A 380 -14.11 18.09 -31.38
C PHE A 380 -13.14 19.10 -30.77
N LYS A 381 -12.90 20.24 -31.45
CA LYS A 381 -12.06 21.32 -30.91
C LYS A 381 -12.72 21.95 -29.68
N ASP A 382 -14.02 22.21 -29.76
CA ASP A 382 -14.79 22.80 -28.66
C ASP A 382 -14.90 21.83 -27.48
N TYR A 383 -15.19 20.56 -27.76
CA TYR A 383 -15.26 19.51 -26.73
C TYR A 383 -13.92 19.32 -26.02
N LYS A 384 -12.78 19.36 -26.74
CA LYS A 384 -11.44 19.30 -26.15
C LYS A 384 -11.10 20.53 -25.32
N ALA A 385 -11.56 21.72 -25.73
CA ALA A 385 -11.39 22.94 -24.95
C ALA A 385 -12.14 22.84 -23.61
N GLN A 386 -13.38 22.35 -23.62
CA GLN A 386 -14.17 22.14 -22.40
C GLN A 386 -13.57 21.07 -21.48
N LEU A 387 -13.08 19.95 -22.04
CA LEU A 387 -12.32 18.95 -21.28
C LEU A 387 -11.08 19.53 -20.60
N LYS A 388 -10.33 20.40 -21.30
CA LYS A 388 -9.14 21.06 -20.75
C LYS A 388 -9.51 21.99 -19.60
N LEU A 389 -10.63 22.71 -19.71
CA LEU A 389 -11.17 23.53 -18.62
C LEU A 389 -11.59 22.64 -17.43
N LEU A 390 -12.32 21.54 -17.67
CA LEU A 390 -12.74 20.61 -16.62
C LEU A 390 -11.54 20.02 -15.86
N HIS A 391 -10.48 19.66 -16.57
CA HIS A 391 -9.25 19.12 -15.98
C HIS A 391 -8.58 20.12 -15.02
N GLN A 392 -8.72 21.44 -15.25
CA GLN A 392 -8.20 22.46 -14.33
C GLN A 392 -8.95 22.46 -12.98
N TYR A 393 -10.20 22.00 -12.96
CA TYR A 393 -11.06 21.90 -11.77
C TYR A 393 -11.02 20.53 -11.09
N SER A 394 -10.31 19.54 -11.63
CA SER A 394 -10.28 18.18 -11.06
C SER A 394 -9.32 18.01 -9.88
N TYR A 395 -8.41 18.97 -9.64
CA TYR A 395 -7.27 18.79 -8.71
C TYR A 395 -7.18 19.83 -7.58
N LYS A 396 -8.12 20.78 -7.49
CA LYS A 396 -8.12 21.85 -6.47
C LYS A 396 -9.16 21.59 -5.37
N HIS A 397 -8.91 22.09 -4.17
CA HIS A 397 -10.02 22.42 -3.26
C HIS A 397 -10.81 23.55 -3.91
N LEU A 398 -11.98 23.20 -4.44
CA LEU A 398 -12.83 24.10 -5.19
C LEU A 398 -13.56 25.03 -4.21
N SER A 399 -13.45 26.34 -4.42
CA SER A 399 -14.39 27.28 -3.79
C SER A 399 -15.81 27.00 -4.28
N GLN A 400 -16.83 27.54 -3.60
CA GLN A 400 -18.22 27.41 -4.08
C GLN A 400 -18.39 27.96 -5.51
N ASP A 401 -17.68 29.05 -5.85
CA ASP A 401 -17.73 29.61 -7.20
C ASP A 401 -17.06 28.70 -8.23
N ASP A 402 -15.94 28.03 -7.86
CA ASP A 402 -15.30 27.05 -8.73
C ASP A 402 -16.19 25.81 -8.95
N LEU A 403 -16.98 25.41 -7.95
CA LEU A 403 -17.97 24.33 -8.08
C LEU A 403 -19.08 24.70 -9.07
N VAL A 404 -19.56 25.95 -9.04
CA VAL A 404 -20.55 26.46 -10.00
C VAL A 404 -19.98 26.45 -11.42
N GLN A 405 -18.75 26.93 -11.61
CA GLN A 405 -18.09 26.92 -12.92
C GLN A 405 -17.84 25.49 -13.43
N LYS A 406 -17.37 24.59 -12.56
CA LYS A 406 -17.21 23.16 -12.88
C LYS A 406 -18.54 22.57 -13.33
N LYS A 407 -19.64 22.88 -12.65
CA LYS A 407 -20.99 22.42 -13.02
C LYS A 407 -21.44 22.95 -14.39
N GLN A 408 -21.14 24.21 -14.70
CA GLN A 408 -21.41 24.78 -16.04
C GLN A 408 -20.63 24.05 -17.14
N ILE A 409 -19.34 23.79 -16.92
CA ILE A 409 -18.49 23.05 -17.89
C ILE A 409 -19.01 21.63 -18.09
N ILE A 410 -19.41 20.93 -17.02
CA ILE A 410 -20.01 19.60 -17.09
C ILE A 410 -21.31 19.63 -17.90
N ASN A 411 -22.17 20.64 -17.69
CA ASN A 411 -23.42 20.77 -18.43
C ASN A 411 -23.17 20.99 -19.94
N GLU A 412 -22.19 21.81 -20.30
CA GLU A 412 -21.82 21.99 -21.71
C GLU A 412 -21.23 20.72 -22.33
N LEU A 413 -20.40 19.96 -21.59
CA LEU A 413 -19.91 18.66 -22.05
C LEU A 413 -21.05 17.67 -22.29
N ASN A 414 -22.02 17.57 -21.36
CA ASN A 414 -23.19 16.71 -21.51
C ASN A 414 -24.05 17.12 -22.72
N ARG A 415 -24.17 18.43 -22.98
CA ARG A 415 -24.88 18.97 -24.16
C ARG A 415 -24.19 18.55 -25.45
N LEU A 416 -22.86 18.69 -25.51
CA LEU A 416 -22.06 18.26 -26.67
C LEU A 416 -22.12 16.74 -26.87
N GLU A 417 -22.12 15.95 -25.81
CA GLU A 417 -22.31 14.49 -25.88
C GLU A 417 -23.68 14.10 -26.42
N THR A 418 -24.74 14.74 -25.93
CA THR A 418 -26.11 14.51 -26.41
C THR A 418 -26.21 14.85 -27.89
N PHE A 419 -25.59 15.95 -28.30
CA PHE A 419 -25.49 16.33 -29.70
C PHE A 419 -24.76 15.26 -30.52
N LEU A 420 -23.61 14.77 -30.06
CA LEU A 420 -22.86 13.73 -30.75
C LEU A 420 -23.64 12.40 -30.85
N ALA A 421 -24.30 11.98 -29.77
CA ALA A 421 -25.13 10.78 -29.75
C ALA A 421 -26.26 10.86 -30.78
N LYS A 422 -26.87 12.04 -30.93
CA LYS A 422 -27.87 12.31 -31.97
C LYS A 422 -27.29 12.20 -33.39
N GLN A 423 -26.04 12.60 -33.60
CA GLN A 423 -25.37 12.46 -34.90
C GLN A 423 -25.00 11.00 -35.23
N LEU A 424 -24.76 10.15 -34.21
CA LEU A 424 -24.47 8.72 -34.38
C LEU A 424 -25.72 7.88 -34.72
N ALA A 425 -26.91 8.33 -34.31
CA ALA A 425 -28.18 7.66 -34.56
C ALA A 425 -29.24 8.66 -35.08
N PRO A 426 -29.09 9.17 -36.32
CA PRO A 426 -29.97 10.21 -36.84
C PRO A 426 -31.37 9.66 -37.09
N THR A 427 -32.39 10.46 -36.78
CA THR A 427 -33.78 10.18 -37.15
C THR A 427 -34.03 10.65 -38.59
N GLU A 428 -34.75 9.86 -39.39
CA GLU A 428 -35.03 10.22 -40.79
C GLU A 428 -35.91 11.49 -40.86
N GLY A 429 -35.50 12.46 -41.70
CA GLY A 429 -36.29 13.66 -42.00
C GLY A 429 -35.88 14.96 -41.29
N GLU A 430 -34.85 14.95 -40.44
CA GLU A 430 -34.37 16.18 -39.78
C GLU A 430 -33.52 17.06 -40.72
N LEU A 431 -33.79 18.37 -40.77
CA LEU A 431 -32.95 19.35 -41.45
C LEU A 431 -31.63 19.52 -40.66
N VAL A 432 -30.51 19.18 -41.29
CA VAL A 432 -29.19 19.12 -40.66
C VAL A 432 -28.39 20.37 -41.03
N SER A 433 -27.76 21.02 -40.05
CA SER A 433 -26.84 22.15 -40.32
C SER A 433 -25.57 21.70 -41.06
N GLU A 434 -24.88 22.61 -41.76
CA GLU A 434 -23.66 22.27 -42.51
C GLU A 434 -22.57 21.65 -41.61
N ASP A 435 -22.43 22.13 -40.38
CA ASP A 435 -21.47 21.61 -39.41
C ASP A 435 -21.86 20.23 -38.87
N GLU A 436 -23.15 19.97 -38.69
CA GLU A 436 -23.65 18.63 -38.36
C GLU A 436 -23.42 17.64 -39.50
N GLN A 437 -23.63 18.08 -40.75
CA GLN A 437 -23.37 17.26 -41.91
C GLN A 437 -21.88 16.95 -42.06
N LYS A 438 -20.99 17.92 -41.82
CA LYS A 438 -19.53 17.69 -41.75
C LYS A 438 -19.16 16.70 -40.65
N LEU A 439 -19.73 16.85 -39.45
CA LEU A 439 -19.49 15.91 -38.34
C LEU A 439 -19.98 14.50 -38.68
N ARG A 440 -21.16 14.34 -39.29
CA ARG A 440 -21.70 13.04 -39.73
C ARG A 440 -20.82 12.38 -40.78
N THR A 441 -20.42 13.15 -41.80
CA THR A 441 -19.51 12.67 -42.85
C THR A 441 -18.18 12.22 -42.23
N TRP A 442 -17.63 13.04 -41.34
CA TRP A 442 -16.40 12.71 -40.63
C TRP A 442 -16.53 11.43 -39.78
N LEU A 443 -17.61 11.27 -39.00
CA LEU A 443 -17.88 10.07 -38.20
C LEU A 443 -18.09 8.81 -39.06
N ARG A 444 -18.65 8.97 -40.26
CA ARG A 444 -18.83 7.87 -41.23
C ARG A 444 -17.49 7.46 -41.85
N GLU A 445 -16.61 8.42 -42.11
CA GLU A 445 -15.26 8.21 -42.63
C GLU A 445 -14.27 7.71 -41.56
N HIS A 446 -14.54 8.01 -40.29
CA HIS A 446 -13.74 7.66 -39.13
C HIS A 446 -14.60 6.88 -38.11
N PRO A 447 -15.03 5.65 -38.43
CA PRO A 447 -15.85 4.87 -37.52
C PRO A 447 -15.13 4.69 -36.18
N LEU A 448 -15.87 4.92 -35.10
CA LEU A 448 -15.36 4.73 -33.75
C LEU A 448 -14.88 3.30 -33.59
N LYS A 449 -13.60 3.11 -33.25
CA LYS A 449 -12.99 1.79 -33.19
C LYS A 449 -13.73 0.92 -32.18
N THR A 450 -14.33 -0.16 -32.66
CA THR A 450 -15.01 -1.13 -31.79
C THR A 450 -14.01 -1.85 -30.87
N GLN A 451 -14.48 -2.41 -29.75
CA GLN A 451 -13.68 -3.32 -28.90
C GLN A 451 -13.02 -4.45 -29.73
N TRP A 452 -13.71 -4.90 -30.77
CA TRP A 452 -13.19 -5.86 -31.74
C TRP A 452 -11.97 -5.32 -32.51
N GLU A 453 -12.00 -4.09 -33.00
CA GLU A 453 -10.85 -3.47 -33.68
C GLU A 453 -9.65 -3.28 -32.75
N LYS A 454 -9.86 -3.08 -31.45
CA LYS A 454 -8.77 -3.09 -30.45
C LYS A 454 -8.15 -4.46 -30.32
N ILE A 455 -8.96 -5.52 -30.27
CA ILE A 455 -8.47 -6.90 -30.27
C ILE A 455 -7.73 -7.20 -31.57
N VAL A 456 -8.25 -6.78 -32.72
CA VAL A 456 -7.59 -6.94 -34.02
C VAL A 456 -6.29 -6.14 -34.08
N GLN A 457 -6.24 -4.90 -33.57
CA GLN A 457 -5.02 -4.08 -33.53
C GLN A 457 -3.99 -4.62 -32.54
N ALA A 458 -4.42 -5.09 -31.36
CA ALA A 458 -3.56 -5.78 -30.40
C ALA A 458 -3.00 -7.07 -31.00
N PHE A 459 -3.84 -7.85 -31.68
CA PHE A 459 -3.44 -9.06 -32.39
C PHE A 459 -2.50 -8.77 -33.57
N LYS A 460 -2.75 -7.69 -34.31
CA LYS A 460 -1.89 -7.23 -35.40
C LYS A 460 -0.53 -6.76 -34.87
N ALA A 461 -0.51 -5.93 -33.83
CA ALA A 461 0.71 -5.50 -33.16
C ALA A 461 1.48 -6.67 -32.53
N PHE A 462 0.77 -7.68 -32.04
CA PHE A 462 1.35 -8.92 -31.55
C PHE A 462 1.99 -9.73 -32.69
N ARG A 463 1.30 -9.89 -33.81
CA ARG A 463 1.79 -10.56 -35.03
C ARG A 463 2.95 -9.81 -35.71
N GLU A 464 3.01 -8.49 -35.58
CA GLU A 464 4.12 -7.68 -36.08
C GLU A 464 5.39 -7.80 -35.22
N ARG A 465 5.26 -8.24 -33.97
CA ARG A 465 6.38 -8.42 -33.01
C ARG A 465 6.83 -9.88 -32.87
N GLU A 466 5.93 -10.83 -33.11
CA GLU A 466 6.16 -12.26 -32.96
C GLU A 466 5.93 -13.01 -34.26
N ASN A 467 6.86 -13.87 -34.64
CA ASN A 467 6.61 -14.83 -35.71
C ASN A 467 5.69 -15.97 -35.23
N TRP A 468 5.16 -16.74 -36.18
CA TRP A 468 4.26 -17.87 -35.90
C TRP A 468 4.83 -18.90 -34.92
N GLY A 469 6.14 -19.16 -34.95
CA GLY A 469 6.80 -20.07 -34.01
C GLY A 469 6.72 -19.57 -32.57
N GLN A 470 6.87 -18.26 -32.35
CA GLN A 470 6.69 -17.65 -31.03
C GLN A 470 5.21 -17.63 -30.61
N ILE A 471 4.30 -17.32 -31.55
CA ILE A 471 2.85 -17.29 -31.30
C ILE A 471 2.35 -18.63 -30.78
N VAL A 472 2.75 -19.72 -31.45
CA VAL A 472 2.32 -21.11 -31.16
C VAL A 472 3.19 -21.78 -30.10
N ASN A 473 3.91 -21.01 -29.27
CA ASN A 473 4.73 -21.55 -28.18
C ASN A 473 3.88 -22.49 -27.28
N PRO A 474 4.10 -23.82 -27.33
CA PRO A 474 3.22 -24.78 -26.69
C PRO A 474 3.28 -24.67 -25.17
N ALA A 475 4.46 -24.38 -24.62
CA ALA A 475 4.64 -24.17 -23.19
C ALA A 475 3.91 -22.90 -22.71
N ARG A 476 3.94 -21.82 -23.50
CA ARG A 476 3.17 -20.59 -23.20
C ARG A 476 1.66 -20.84 -23.22
N LEU A 477 1.17 -21.61 -24.19
CA LEU A 477 -0.25 -21.99 -24.26
C LEU A 477 -0.66 -22.82 -23.04
N VAL A 478 0.17 -23.80 -22.65
CA VAL A 478 -0.05 -24.57 -21.41
C VAL A 478 -0.11 -23.63 -20.21
N LEU A 479 0.83 -22.68 -20.07
CA LEU A 479 0.81 -21.70 -18.97
C LEU A 479 -0.47 -20.85 -18.98
N ALA A 480 -0.90 -20.35 -20.14
CA ALA A 480 -2.10 -19.52 -20.24
C ALA A 480 -3.39 -20.29 -19.89
N VAL A 481 -3.50 -21.54 -20.37
CA VAL A 481 -4.67 -22.41 -20.15
C VAL A 481 -4.68 -23.01 -18.73
N THR A 482 -3.52 -23.11 -18.06
CA THR A 482 -3.44 -23.68 -16.71
C THR A 482 -3.40 -22.62 -15.62
N ILE A 483 -2.50 -21.64 -15.69
CA ILE A 483 -2.25 -20.70 -14.58
C ILE A 483 -3.43 -19.76 -14.35
N ILE A 484 -4.01 -19.17 -15.40
CA ILE A 484 -5.09 -18.20 -15.22
C ILE A 484 -6.34 -18.87 -14.61
N PRO A 485 -6.85 -20.00 -15.15
CA PRO A 485 -7.96 -20.71 -14.53
C PRO A 485 -7.62 -21.21 -13.13
N LEU A 486 -6.39 -21.69 -12.90
CA LEU A 486 -5.98 -22.16 -11.58
C LEU A 486 -5.92 -21.01 -10.57
N ARG A 487 -5.46 -19.81 -10.94
CA ARG A 487 -5.52 -18.62 -10.05
C ARG A 487 -6.95 -18.26 -9.69
N ILE A 488 -7.86 -18.26 -10.66
CA ILE A 488 -9.30 -18.00 -10.42
C ILE A 488 -9.88 -19.08 -9.49
N LEU A 489 -9.55 -20.35 -9.73
CA LEU A 489 -10.00 -21.46 -8.89
C LEU A 489 -9.44 -21.39 -7.47
N LEU A 490 -8.17 -21.04 -7.30
CA LEU A 490 -7.57 -20.85 -5.98
C LEU A 490 -8.20 -19.68 -5.24
N PHE A 491 -8.52 -18.58 -5.94
CA PHE A 491 -9.23 -17.44 -5.38
C PHE A 491 -10.64 -17.81 -4.95
N LEU A 492 -11.45 -18.39 -5.84
CA LEU A 492 -12.81 -18.85 -5.49
C LEU A 492 -12.79 -19.90 -4.38
N GLY A 493 -11.82 -20.82 -4.42
CA GLY A 493 -11.64 -21.83 -3.38
C GLY A 493 -11.27 -21.22 -2.03
N HIS A 494 -10.50 -20.13 -2.02
CA HIS A 494 -10.22 -19.33 -0.82
C HIS A 494 -11.46 -18.62 -0.30
N LEU A 495 -12.22 -17.93 -1.15
CA LEU A 495 -13.48 -17.29 -0.75
C LEU A 495 -14.46 -18.29 -0.13
N VAL A 496 -14.61 -19.46 -0.77
CA VAL A 496 -15.44 -20.55 -0.24
C VAL A 496 -14.88 -21.05 1.08
N SER A 497 -13.56 -21.27 1.17
CA SER A 497 -12.88 -21.70 2.39
C SER A 497 -13.14 -20.76 3.57
N ILE A 498 -13.08 -19.45 3.36
CA ILE A 498 -13.41 -18.46 4.39
C ILE A 498 -14.90 -18.44 4.67
N GLY A 499 -15.75 -18.44 3.64
CA GLY A 499 -17.19 -18.43 3.81
C GLY A 499 -17.71 -19.60 4.66
N VAL A 500 -17.13 -20.79 4.51
CA VAL A 500 -17.51 -21.96 5.33
C VAL A 500 -16.95 -21.92 6.76
N THR A 501 -15.90 -21.11 7.02
CA THR A 501 -15.46 -20.74 8.37
C THR A 501 -16.24 -19.60 8.98
N ALA A 502 -16.90 -18.81 8.15
CA ALA A 502 -17.42 -17.52 8.53
C ALA A 502 -18.46 -17.67 9.64
N ASP A 503 -18.60 -16.57 10.37
CA ASP A 503 -19.46 -16.49 11.52
C ASP A 503 -20.89 -16.92 11.19
N ARG A 504 -21.49 -17.71 12.09
CA ARG A 504 -22.85 -18.24 12.02
C ARG A 504 -23.77 -17.48 12.95
N MET A 505 -24.95 -17.11 12.46
CA MET A 505 -26.00 -16.54 13.28
C MET A 505 -27.05 -17.60 13.65
N PRO A 506 -27.39 -17.76 14.94
CA PRO A 506 -28.52 -18.60 15.35
C PRO A 506 -29.80 -18.23 14.60
N GLY A 507 -30.45 -19.23 13.98
CA GLY A 507 -31.68 -19.05 13.24
C GLY A 507 -31.51 -18.65 11.77
N ILE A 508 -30.28 -18.44 11.28
CA ILE A 508 -29.98 -18.26 9.85
C ILE A 508 -29.39 -19.56 9.31
N PRO A 509 -29.85 -20.07 8.13
CA PRO A 509 -29.24 -21.25 7.51
C PRO A 509 -27.73 -21.06 7.27
N GLU A 510 -26.93 -22.09 7.55
CA GLU A 510 -25.47 -22.05 7.44
C GLU A 510 -25.00 -21.64 6.03
N ILE A 511 -25.69 -22.12 5.00
CA ILE A 511 -25.42 -21.79 3.60
C ILE A 511 -25.58 -20.29 3.34
N VAL A 512 -26.59 -19.64 3.94
CA VAL A 512 -26.82 -18.20 3.78
C VAL A 512 -25.70 -17.41 4.44
N SER A 513 -25.29 -17.79 5.65
CA SER A 513 -24.17 -17.16 6.35
C SER A 513 -22.86 -17.32 5.57
N ALA A 514 -22.62 -18.51 5.00
CA ALA A 514 -21.45 -18.79 4.18
C ALA A 514 -21.43 -17.97 2.88
N ILE A 515 -22.57 -17.81 2.20
CA ILE A 515 -22.67 -16.95 1.00
C ILE A 515 -22.38 -15.49 1.36
N LEU A 516 -22.90 -14.98 2.48
CA LEU A 516 -22.59 -13.63 2.94
C LEU A 516 -21.08 -13.46 3.20
N GLY A 517 -20.45 -14.45 3.84
CA GLY A 517 -19.00 -14.51 4.02
C GLY A 517 -18.23 -14.48 2.69
N ILE A 518 -18.57 -15.38 1.75
CA ILE A 518 -17.95 -15.45 0.41
C ILE A 518 -18.05 -14.11 -0.33
N VAL A 519 -19.22 -13.48 -0.30
CA VAL A 519 -19.44 -12.23 -1.02
C VAL A 519 -18.66 -11.09 -0.38
N SER A 520 -18.62 -11.00 0.96
CA SER A 520 -17.86 -9.93 1.64
C SER A 520 -16.38 -10.07 1.37
N GLU A 521 -15.85 -11.27 1.64
CA GLU A 521 -14.44 -11.58 1.41
C GLU A 521 -14.08 -11.35 -0.07
N GLY A 522 -14.98 -11.68 -0.99
CA GLY A 522 -14.78 -11.46 -2.41
C GLY A 522 -14.61 -9.98 -2.78
N PHE A 523 -15.34 -9.08 -2.11
CA PHE A 523 -15.17 -7.64 -2.28
C PHE A 523 -13.92 -7.13 -1.56
N GLU A 524 -13.62 -7.64 -0.37
CA GLU A 524 -12.43 -7.29 0.39
C GLU A 524 -11.16 -7.70 -0.36
N ASP A 525 -11.10 -8.89 -0.95
CA ASP A 525 -9.90 -9.42 -1.60
C ASP A 525 -9.75 -9.07 -3.09
N VAL A 526 -10.78 -8.51 -3.74
CA VAL A 526 -10.75 -8.25 -5.20
C VAL A 526 -9.53 -7.42 -5.63
N HIS A 527 -9.05 -6.55 -4.74
CA HIS A 527 -7.93 -5.67 -4.99
C HIS A 527 -6.59 -6.38 -5.13
N TYR A 528 -6.45 -7.59 -4.57
CA TYR A 528 -5.26 -8.41 -4.77
C TYR A 528 -5.18 -9.04 -6.17
N PHE A 529 -6.30 -9.14 -6.89
CA PHE A 529 -6.38 -9.90 -8.15
C PHE A 529 -6.52 -9.04 -9.39
N VAL A 530 -6.99 -7.81 -9.26
CA VAL A 530 -7.17 -6.90 -10.39
C VAL A 530 -6.06 -5.87 -10.39
N PRO A 531 -4.95 -6.09 -11.11
CA PRO A 531 -3.88 -5.10 -11.20
C PRO A 531 -4.41 -3.86 -11.90
N TYR A 532 -4.21 -2.69 -11.28
CA TYR A 532 -4.52 -1.40 -11.88
C TYR A 532 -3.26 -0.57 -12.08
N GLU A 533 -3.20 0.07 -13.24
CA GLU A 533 -2.20 1.08 -13.55
C GLU A 533 -2.80 2.45 -13.21
N HIS A 534 -2.22 3.16 -12.26
CA HIS A 534 -2.65 4.51 -11.90
C HIS A 534 -2.19 5.53 -12.95
N VAL A 535 -3.05 6.49 -13.28
CA VAL A 535 -2.68 7.60 -14.17
C VAL A 535 -1.86 8.63 -13.38
N HIS A 536 -0.59 8.78 -13.73
CA HIS A 536 0.30 9.69 -13.03
C HIS A 536 0.00 11.16 -13.37
N SER A 537 -0.16 11.99 -12.34
CA SER A 537 -0.15 13.44 -12.46
C SER A 537 1.27 13.97 -12.29
N HIS A 538 1.72 14.82 -13.22
CA HIS A 538 3.03 15.48 -13.13
C HIS A 538 3.03 16.73 -12.23
N SER A 539 1.96 16.97 -11.49
CA SER A 539 1.89 18.08 -10.52
C SER A 539 2.59 17.72 -9.21
N THR A 540 3.14 18.71 -8.49
CA THR A 540 3.75 18.52 -7.17
C THR A 540 2.81 17.80 -6.19
N LYS A 541 1.51 18.12 -6.25
CA LYS A 541 0.48 17.43 -5.48
C LYS A 541 0.38 15.95 -5.84
N GLY A 542 0.36 15.60 -7.13
CA GLY A 542 0.40 14.21 -7.58
C GLY A 542 1.66 13.46 -7.14
N LEU A 543 2.81 14.14 -7.10
CA LEU A 543 4.06 13.55 -6.58
C LEU A 543 4.04 13.34 -5.06
N LEU A 544 3.37 14.24 -4.33
CA LEU A 544 3.16 14.11 -2.89
C LEU A 544 2.21 12.96 -2.59
N GLU A 545 1.10 12.84 -3.33
CA GLU A 545 0.14 11.74 -3.24
C GLU A 545 0.86 10.41 -3.49
N GLU A 546 1.57 10.27 -4.62
CA GLU A 546 2.36 9.07 -4.95
C GLU A 546 3.38 8.70 -3.85
N ARG A 547 3.97 9.71 -3.20
CA ARG A 547 5.01 9.51 -2.18
C ARG A 547 4.46 9.20 -0.79
N LEU A 548 3.40 9.88 -0.37
CA LEU A 548 2.94 9.96 1.01
C LEU A 548 1.63 9.21 1.27
N GLU A 549 0.82 8.92 0.25
CA GLU A 549 -0.40 8.15 0.43
C GLU A 549 -0.08 6.72 0.89
N ALA A 550 -0.83 6.28 1.91
CA ALA A 550 -0.56 5.07 2.68
C ALA A 550 -0.70 3.77 1.86
N GLY A 551 -1.30 3.82 0.66
CA GLY A 551 -1.60 2.66 -0.19
C GLY A 551 -0.50 2.21 -1.17
N HIS A 552 0.54 3.01 -1.42
CA HIS A 552 1.53 2.70 -2.48
C HIS A 552 2.62 1.68 -2.10
N GLY A 553 2.50 1.04 -0.93
CA GLY A 553 3.51 0.14 -0.37
C GLY A 553 3.33 -1.35 -0.69
N HIS A 554 2.19 -1.74 -1.27
CA HIS A 554 1.91 -3.14 -1.56
C HIS A 554 2.53 -3.49 -2.92
N ASP A 555 3.65 -4.20 -2.85
CA ASP A 555 4.25 -4.77 -4.04
C ASP A 555 3.28 -5.83 -4.59
N HIS A 556 2.53 -5.47 -5.66
CA HIS A 556 1.63 -6.39 -6.39
C HIS A 556 2.38 -7.56 -7.06
N ASN A 557 3.69 -7.72 -6.79
CA ASN A 557 4.46 -8.88 -7.17
C ASN A 557 3.98 -10.15 -6.46
N ALA A 558 2.93 -10.72 -7.06
CA ALA A 558 2.39 -12.06 -6.84
C ALA A 558 2.15 -12.38 -5.36
N ASP A 559 0.89 -12.36 -4.97
CA ASP A 559 0.34 -13.06 -3.80
C ASP A 559 1.01 -14.45 -3.60
N LEU A 560 1.12 -14.91 -2.35
CA LEU A 560 1.78 -16.18 -2.01
C LEU A 560 1.31 -17.36 -2.88
N PRO A 561 0.00 -17.56 -3.16
CA PRO A 561 -0.49 -18.60 -4.05
C PRO A 561 0.07 -18.48 -5.46
N THR A 562 0.12 -17.27 -6.01
CA THR A 562 0.74 -17.03 -7.31
C THR A 562 2.24 -17.28 -7.31
N ARG A 563 2.95 -17.04 -6.20
CA ARG A 563 4.37 -17.42 -6.07
C ARG A 563 4.55 -18.93 -6.09
N ILE A 564 3.69 -19.68 -5.40
CA ILE A 564 3.69 -21.15 -5.39
C ILE A 564 3.40 -21.67 -6.80
N LEU A 565 2.38 -21.14 -7.48
CA LEU A 565 2.09 -21.50 -8.87
C LEU A 565 3.26 -21.22 -9.80
N LYS A 566 3.88 -20.04 -9.71
CA LYS A 566 5.07 -19.70 -10.50
C LYS A 566 6.25 -20.60 -10.21
N LEU A 567 6.42 -21.04 -8.96
CA LEU A 567 7.46 -21.99 -8.58
C LEU A 567 7.23 -23.37 -9.20
N ILE A 568 6.01 -23.90 -9.09
CA ILE A 568 5.64 -25.21 -9.66
C ILE A 568 5.74 -25.19 -11.20
N THR A 569 5.31 -24.10 -11.81
CA THR A 569 5.34 -23.91 -13.27
C THR A 569 6.66 -23.35 -13.80
N PHE A 570 7.65 -23.14 -12.93
CA PHE A 570 8.98 -22.63 -13.30
C PHE A 570 9.63 -23.41 -14.45
N PRO A 571 9.61 -24.76 -14.48
CA PRO A 571 10.14 -25.51 -15.62
C PRO A 571 9.43 -25.18 -16.93
N ILE A 572 8.12 -24.98 -16.89
CA ILE A 572 7.31 -24.66 -18.08
C ILE A 572 7.61 -23.23 -18.56
N TYR A 573 7.79 -22.27 -17.64
CA TYR A 573 8.31 -20.93 -17.98
C TYR A 573 9.69 -21.01 -18.64
N GLY A 574 10.57 -21.90 -18.17
CA GLY A 574 11.88 -22.15 -18.77
C GLY A 574 11.78 -22.68 -20.21
N LEU A 575 10.92 -23.67 -20.44
CA LEU A 575 10.64 -24.19 -21.79
C LEU A 575 10.04 -23.12 -22.71
N ALA A 576 9.07 -22.35 -22.21
CA ALA A 576 8.48 -21.25 -22.95
C ALA A 576 9.54 -20.21 -23.32
N THR A 577 10.47 -19.92 -22.42
CA THR A 577 11.58 -18.98 -22.63
C THR A 577 12.57 -19.47 -23.69
N LEU A 578 13.00 -20.73 -23.59
CA LEU A 578 13.92 -21.33 -24.57
C LEU A 578 13.30 -21.34 -25.96
N TRP A 579 12.03 -21.74 -26.05
CA TRP A 579 11.28 -21.74 -27.30
C TRP A 579 11.18 -20.32 -27.89
N ASP A 580 10.76 -19.35 -27.08
CA ASP A 580 10.57 -17.97 -27.53
C ASP A 580 11.90 -17.33 -27.96
N SER A 581 13.00 -17.60 -27.25
CA SER A 581 14.34 -17.14 -27.65
C SER A 581 14.84 -17.82 -28.93
N ALA A 582 14.64 -19.13 -29.09
CA ALA A 582 15.05 -19.88 -30.28
C ALA A 582 14.29 -19.41 -31.53
N PHE A 583 12.96 -19.28 -31.46
CA PHE A 583 12.17 -18.84 -32.60
C PHE A 583 12.28 -17.33 -32.85
N SER A 584 12.63 -16.51 -31.85
CA SER A 584 12.87 -15.08 -32.08
C SER A 584 14.04 -14.81 -33.04
N GLN A 585 14.96 -15.76 -33.24
CA GLN A 585 16.10 -15.59 -34.16
C GLN A 585 15.65 -15.37 -35.62
N PHE A 586 14.46 -15.86 -35.97
CA PHE A 586 13.84 -15.67 -37.29
C PHE A 586 13.15 -14.31 -37.46
N ASN A 587 13.04 -13.51 -36.40
CA ASN A 587 12.53 -12.14 -36.53
C ASN A 587 13.59 -11.20 -37.11
N HIS A 588 13.17 -9.98 -37.43
CA HIS A 588 14.11 -8.89 -37.73
C HIS A 588 15.13 -8.72 -36.59
N PRO A 589 16.39 -8.33 -36.89
CA PRO A 589 17.46 -8.24 -35.88
C PRO A 589 17.09 -7.43 -34.62
N LYS A 590 16.27 -6.39 -34.76
CA LYS A 590 15.77 -5.55 -33.64
C LYS A 590 14.73 -6.23 -32.74
N GLN A 591 14.17 -7.37 -33.18
CA GLN A 591 13.12 -8.13 -32.52
C GLN A 591 13.61 -9.51 -32.02
N ARG A 592 14.92 -9.80 -32.16
CA ARG A 592 15.54 -11.01 -31.62
C ARG A 592 15.62 -10.90 -30.09
N LEU A 593 15.22 -11.95 -29.40
CA LEU A 593 15.18 -12.01 -27.94
C LEU A 593 16.32 -12.90 -27.44
N GLY A 594 17.18 -12.33 -26.59
CA GLY A 594 18.07 -13.13 -25.76
C GLY A 594 17.30 -13.88 -24.68
N LEU A 595 17.93 -14.89 -24.07
CA LEU A 595 17.29 -15.73 -23.04
C LEU A 595 16.72 -14.91 -21.87
N SER A 596 17.44 -13.89 -21.41
CA SER A 596 16.96 -13.02 -20.34
C SER A 596 15.70 -12.25 -20.74
N THR A 597 15.68 -11.67 -21.94
CA THR A 597 14.54 -10.88 -22.42
C THR A 597 13.33 -11.77 -22.72
N ALA A 598 13.56 -12.97 -23.24
CA ALA A 598 12.52 -13.98 -23.41
C ALA A 598 11.95 -14.43 -22.05
N TRP A 599 12.80 -14.62 -21.04
CA TRP A 599 12.36 -14.95 -19.67
C TRP A 599 11.47 -13.87 -19.08
N ASP A 600 11.90 -12.62 -19.21
CA ASP A 600 11.17 -11.46 -18.74
C ASP A 600 9.80 -11.37 -19.41
N LYS A 601 9.77 -11.55 -20.74
CA LYS A 601 8.53 -11.57 -21.53
C LYS A 601 7.58 -12.68 -21.07
N GLN A 602 8.07 -13.91 -20.89
CA GLN A 602 7.21 -15.03 -20.47
C GLN A 602 6.69 -14.85 -19.03
N THR A 603 7.47 -14.25 -18.14
CA THR A 603 7.08 -14.01 -16.75
C THR A 603 6.28 -12.72 -16.53
N GLY A 604 6.02 -11.96 -17.60
CA GLY A 604 5.30 -10.69 -17.56
C GLY A 604 6.10 -9.54 -16.96
N GLN A 605 7.43 -9.66 -16.87
CA GLN A 605 8.29 -8.58 -16.38
C GLN A 605 8.50 -7.54 -17.50
N PRO A 606 8.30 -6.24 -17.22
CA PRO A 606 8.61 -5.21 -18.21
C PRO A 606 10.10 -5.20 -18.54
N ALA A 607 10.45 -4.70 -19.73
CA ALA A 607 11.85 -4.54 -20.11
C ALA A 607 12.55 -3.58 -19.13
N VAL A 608 13.84 -3.86 -18.84
CA VAL A 608 14.66 -2.94 -18.05
C VAL A 608 14.76 -1.63 -18.81
N ALA A 609 14.32 -0.54 -18.19
CA ALA A 609 14.36 0.78 -18.80
C ALA A 609 15.82 1.21 -19.05
N PRO A 610 16.07 2.03 -20.09
CA PRO A 610 17.35 2.72 -20.26
C PRO A 610 17.73 3.48 -18.99
N ARG A 611 19.04 3.73 -18.83
CA ARG A 611 19.57 4.46 -17.67
C ARG A 611 18.78 5.75 -17.46
N VAL A 612 18.31 5.95 -16.25
CA VAL A 612 17.51 7.14 -15.92
C VAL A 612 18.44 8.34 -15.80
N GLU A 613 18.32 9.27 -16.75
CA GLU A 613 18.98 10.57 -16.69
C GLU A 613 18.24 11.47 -15.70
N LEU A 614 18.99 11.99 -14.73
CA LEU A 614 18.47 12.91 -13.74
C LEU A 614 18.78 14.35 -14.17
N ASP A 615 17.81 15.24 -13.99
CA ASP A 615 17.98 16.64 -14.36
C ASP A 615 19.00 17.29 -13.43
N LYS A 616 20.06 17.82 -14.01
CA LYS A 616 21.10 18.53 -13.27
C LYS A 616 20.52 19.74 -12.54
N LYS A 617 19.51 20.39 -13.11
CA LYS A 617 18.80 21.51 -12.48
C LYS A 617 18.16 21.10 -11.14
N ASP A 618 17.51 19.94 -11.09
CA ASP A 618 16.87 19.44 -9.86
C ASP A 618 17.94 19.09 -8.81
N ILE A 619 19.08 18.53 -9.24
CA ILE A 619 20.22 18.23 -8.34
C ILE A 619 20.84 19.52 -7.78
N ASP A 620 21.03 20.53 -8.62
CA ASP A 620 21.62 21.81 -8.27
C ASP A 620 20.66 22.68 -7.43
N THR A 621 19.36 22.40 -7.48
CA THR A 621 18.33 23.07 -6.65
C THR A 621 18.42 22.64 -5.18
N ILE A 622 18.95 21.45 -4.90
CA ILE A 622 19.09 20.95 -3.52
C ILE A 622 20.18 21.74 -2.79
N SER A 623 19.78 22.54 -1.81
CA SER A 623 20.67 23.42 -1.06
C SER A 623 21.77 22.67 -0.28
N GLU A 624 22.94 23.29 -0.14
CA GLU A 624 23.98 22.79 0.79
C GLU A 624 23.52 22.87 2.25
N ASP A 625 22.61 23.79 2.59
CA ASP A 625 21.98 23.85 3.91
C ASP A 625 21.21 22.56 4.21
N TRP A 626 20.39 22.05 3.28
CA TRP A 626 19.75 20.75 3.46
C TRP A 626 20.78 19.63 3.61
N ARG A 627 21.84 19.60 2.79
CA ARG A 627 22.88 18.55 2.88
C ARG A 627 23.57 18.54 4.24
N ARG A 628 23.82 19.72 4.81
CA ARG A 628 24.33 19.89 6.19
C ARG A 628 23.34 19.39 7.24
N HIS A 629 22.05 19.72 7.10
CA HIS A 629 21.00 19.25 8.03
C HIS A 629 20.75 17.75 7.92
N GLN A 630 20.81 17.18 6.72
CA GLN A 630 20.72 15.74 6.50
C GLN A 630 21.89 15.02 7.21
N ALA A 631 23.10 15.57 7.12
CA ALA A 631 24.26 15.06 7.83
C ALA A 631 24.06 15.15 9.36
N ASP A 632 23.70 16.33 9.89
CA ASP A 632 23.43 16.55 11.30
C ASP A 632 22.38 15.56 11.85
N PHE A 633 21.25 15.44 11.13
CA PHE A 633 20.16 14.54 11.49
C PHE A 633 20.60 13.08 11.54
N ARG A 634 21.39 12.63 10.55
CA ARG A 634 21.89 11.25 10.52
C ARG A 634 22.93 10.97 11.58
N ILE A 635 23.82 11.92 11.87
CA ILE A 635 24.80 11.80 12.95
C ILE A 635 24.08 11.63 14.29
N LYS A 636 23.05 12.45 14.56
CA LYS A 636 22.20 12.31 15.75
C LYS A 636 21.61 10.90 15.86
N ARG A 637 20.96 10.42 14.80
CA ARG A 637 20.37 9.06 14.79
C ARG A 637 21.42 7.96 14.95
N PHE A 638 22.61 8.14 14.40
CA PHE A 638 23.70 7.20 14.57
C PHE A 638 24.18 7.15 16.03
N LYS A 639 24.33 8.30 16.68
CA LYS A 639 24.69 8.40 18.11
C LYS A 639 23.67 7.65 18.97
N ASP A 640 22.39 7.92 18.77
CA ASP A 640 21.30 7.29 19.55
C ASP A 640 21.23 5.77 19.30
N ALA A 641 21.46 5.32 18.07
CA ALA A 641 21.36 3.89 17.74
C ALA A 641 22.61 3.08 18.10
N HIS A 642 23.79 3.69 18.07
CA HIS A 642 25.06 2.96 18.13
C HIS A 642 25.97 3.36 19.30
N LEU A 643 25.78 4.51 19.94
CA LEU A 643 26.69 5.05 20.95
C LEU A 643 26.06 5.27 22.33
N SER A 644 24.76 5.59 22.44
CA SER A 644 24.12 5.94 23.72
C SER A 644 23.84 4.75 24.65
N HIS A 645 23.55 3.56 24.11
CA HIS A 645 23.13 2.38 24.89
C HIS A 645 24.15 1.24 24.84
N VAL A 646 25.43 1.56 24.84
CA VAL A 646 26.50 0.56 24.71
C VAL A 646 26.92 0.06 26.09
N VAL A 647 26.95 -1.26 26.28
CA VAL A 647 27.39 -1.88 27.53
C VAL A 647 28.92 -2.00 27.60
N MET A 648 29.58 -2.28 26.47
CA MET A 648 31.04 -2.49 26.39
C MET A 648 31.75 -1.33 25.68
N GLY A 649 32.83 -0.80 26.29
CA GLY A 649 33.61 0.30 25.72
C GLY A 649 32.90 1.67 25.79
N GLN A 650 32.21 1.93 26.91
CA GLN A 650 31.43 3.14 27.14
C GLN A 650 32.24 4.44 27.00
N SER A 651 33.47 4.47 27.53
CA SER A 651 34.35 5.65 27.42
C SER A 651 34.66 6.01 25.97
N LEU A 652 35.02 5.02 25.14
CA LEU A 652 35.28 5.23 23.72
C LEU A 652 33.99 5.60 22.97
N ALA A 653 32.86 4.97 23.30
CA ALA A 653 31.57 5.32 22.69
C ALA A 653 31.18 6.77 23.01
N LYS A 654 31.39 7.21 24.26
CA LYS A 654 31.17 8.58 24.71
C LYS A 654 32.11 9.56 23.98
N GLY A 655 33.41 9.27 23.90
CA GLY A 655 34.36 10.11 23.16
C GLY A 655 34.01 10.24 21.68
N LYS A 656 33.61 9.15 21.01
CA LYS A 656 33.10 9.22 19.62
C LYS A 656 31.83 10.08 19.53
N ALA A 657 30.93 9.99 20.51
CA ALA A 657 29.70 10.77 20.53
C ALA A 657 29.96 12.26 20.77
N GLU A 658 30.92 12.61 21.63
CA GLU A 658 31.37 13.98 21.90
C GLU A 658 32.01 14.58 20.65
N GLN A 659 32.93 13.87 19.99
CA GLN A 659 33.56 14.32 18.74
C GLN A 659 32.52 14.55 17.64
N LEU A 660 31.54 13.63 17.49
CA LEU A 660 30.43 13.83 16.56
C LEU A 660 29.54 15.02 16.96
N THR A 661 29.43 15.35 18.25
CA THR A 661 28.69 16.54 18.70
C THR A 661 29.41 17.82 18.31
N SER A 662 30.73 17.88 18.45
CA SER A 662 31.56 18.99 17.98
C SER A 662 31.43 19.16 16.46
N LEU A 663 31.51 18.08 15.66
CA LEU A 663 31.25 18.14 14.21
C LEU A 663 29.88 18.81 13.89
N GLN A 664 28.84 18.43 14.63
CA GLN A 664 27.49 18.98 14.45
C GLN A 664 27.42 20.48 14.76
N GLN A 665 27.94 20.89 15.92
CA GLN A 665 27.86 22.27 16.41
C GLN A 665 28.81 23.21 15.65
N ASP A 666 30.06 22.79 15.46
CA ASP A 666 31.14 23.66 15.02
C ASP A 666 31.25 23.75 13.50
N LYS A 667 30.89 22.70 12.77
CA LYS A 667 31.11 22.65 11.31
C LYS A 667 29.82 22.53 10.49
N LEU A 668 28.85 21.70 10.91
CA LEU A 668 27.65 21.45 10.11
C LEU A 668 26.56 22.51 10.29
N ARG A 669 26.33 23.01 11.51
CA ARG A 669 25.27 24.00 11.78
C ARG A 669 25.66 25.45 11.52
N GLN A 670 26.94 25.75 11.36
CA GLN A 670 27.39 27.10 11.01
C GLN A 670 27.05 27.44 9.55
N LYS A 671 26.54 28.66 9.33
CA LYS A 671 26.20 29.19 8.01
C LYS A 671 27.46 29.66 7.27
N GLY A 672 27.55 29.36 5.97
CA GLY A 672 28.40 30.13 5.06
C GLY A 672 29.89 29.82 5.05
N GLY A 673 30.29 28.55 5.14
CA GLY A 673 31.66 28.14 4.81
C GLY A 673 31.79 27.69 3.35
N ASP A 674 32.94 27.94 2.72
CA ASP A 674 33.23 27.54 1.33
C ASP A 674 33.25 26.01 1.12
N GLN A 675 33.34 25.24 2.21
CA GLN A 675 33.37 23.78 2.15
C GLN A 675 31.96 23.18 2.10
N THR A 676 31.80 22.16 1.26
CA THR A 676 30.58 21.35 1.18
C THR A 676 30.42 20.43 2.40
N ALA A 677 29.18 20.04 2.72
CA ALA A 677 28.93 19.09 3.82
C ALA A 677 29.75 17.78 3.65
N ALA A 678 29.88 17.31 2.42
CA ALA A 678 30.65 16.12 2.09
C ALA A 678 32.15 16.27 2.43
N ALA A 679 32.74 17.43 2.10
CA ALA A 679 34.16 17.70 2.38
C ALA A 679 34.41 17.72 3.89
N ILE A 680 33.57 18.42 4.63
CA ILE A 680 33.61 18.50 6.10
C ILE A 680 33.58 17.10 6.72
N ILE A 681 32.67 16.23 6.27
CA ILE A 681 32.52 14.87 6.82
C ILE A 681 33.71 13.98 6.45
N ARG A 682 34.28 14.13 5.24
CA ARG A 682 35.47 13.35 4.82
C ARG A 682 36.71 13.72 5.63
N GLU A 683 36.89 15.00 5.92
CA GLU A 683 37.96 15.48 6.79
C GLU A 683 37.77 14.91 8.20
N GLU A 684 36.56 15.02 8.75
CA GLU A 684 36.25 14.51 10.08
C GLU A 684 36.42 12.99 10.19
N ALA A 685 36.09 12.23 9.14
CA ALA A 685 36.28 10.78 9.11
C ALA A 685 37.75 10.36 9.32
N GLN A 686 38.72 11.26 9.11
CA GLN A 686 40.14 10.97 9.33
C GLN A 686 40.56 10.99 10.80
N GLN A 687 39.72 11.51 11.71
CA GLN A 687 40.06 11.62 13.12
C GLN A 687 40.37 10.23 13.73
N PRO A 688 41.50 10.07 14.45
CA PRO A 688 41.94 8.77 14.96
C PRO A 688 40.92 8.07 15.84
N ILE A 689 40.13 8.84 16.61
CA ILE A 689 39.12 8.30 17.53
C ILE A 689 38.09 7.41 16.81
N TYR A 690 37.76 7.70 15.55
CA TYR A 690 36.81 6.89 14.80
C TYR A 690 37.38 5.55 14.38
N LYS A 691 38.70 5.42 14.22
CA LYS A 691 39.40 4.21 13.78
C LYS A 691 39.64 3.19 14.90
N ILE A 692 39.37 3.55 16.16
CA ILE A 692 39.56 2.67 17.32
C ILE A 692 38.34 1.75 17.51
N HIS A 693 38.54 0.43 17.62
CA HIS A 693 37.49 -0.53 17.95
C HIS A 693 37.17 -0.53 19.45
N ARG A 694 35.89 -0.69 19.80
CA ARG A 694 35.43 -0.71 21.21
C ARG A 694 35.96 -1.90 22.00
N THR A 695 36.35 -2.97 21.30
CA THR A 695 36.79 -4.24 21.87
C THR A 695 38.30 -4.45 21.77
N ASN A 696 39.07 -3.37 21.51
CA ASN A 696 40.54 -3.45 21.47
C ASN A 696 41.05 -4.07 22.79
N GLY A 697 41.48 -5.34 22.72
CA GLY A 697 42.07 -6.08 23.84
C GLY A 697 41.49 -7.48 24.10
N ILE A 698 40.20 -7.75 23.84
CA ILE A 698 39.60 -9.01 24.35
C ILE A 698 39.53 -10.14 23.31
N PHE A 699 39.50 -9.84 22.00
CA PHE A 699 39.32 -10.90 20.99
C PHE A 699 40.23 -10.89 19.75
N GLY A 700 41.10 -9.89 19.52
CA GLY A 700 42.13 -9.90 18.46
C GLY A 700 41.68 -10.10 16.98
N LEU A 701 40.45 -10.53 16.75
CA LEU A 701 39.92 -11.08 15.49
C LEU A 701 39.37 -10.01 14.53
N PHE A 702 39.36 -8.74 14.93
CA PHE A 702 38.73 -7.65 14.19
C PHE A 702 39.67 -6.45 13.89
N SER A 703 40.97 -6.57 14.17
CA SER A 703 41.95 -5.49 13.98
C SER A 703 42.11 -5.02 12.53
N HIS A 704 41.73 -5.83 11.54
CA HIS A 704 41.87 -5.51 10.11
C HIS A 704 40.61 -4.91 9.45
N LYS A 705 39.52 -4.67 10.20
CA LYS A 705 38.28 -4.10 9.64
C LYS A 705 38.12 -2.65 10.04
N THR A 706 37.57 -1.82 9.16
CA THR A 706 37.10 -0.47 9.47
C THR A 706 36.08 -0.50 10.61
N THR A 707 36.00 0.56 11.41
CA THR A 707 35.00 0.59 12.48
C THR A 707 33.62 0.98 11.94
N THR A 708 32.56 0.61 12.65
CA THR A 708 31.19 1.02 12.27
C THR A 708 31.00 2.54 12.18
N THR A 709 31.75 3.32 12.97
CA THR A 709 31.67 4.79 12.92
C THR A 709 32.40 5.35 11.70
N GLU A 710 33.54 4.76 11.33
CA GLU A 710 34.29 5.10 10.13
C GLU A 710 33.49 4.77 8.87
N ASP A 711 32.94 3.56 8.77
CA ASP A 711 32.06 3.14 7.67
C ASP A 711 30.84 4.06 7.54
N PHE A 712 30.27 4.48 8.69
CA PHE A 712 29.14 5.39 8.72
C PHE A 712 29.50 6.77 8.15
N LEU A 713 30.62 7.36 8.54
CA LEU A 713 31.04 8.68 8.04
C LEU A 713 31.41 8.63 6.56
N ALA A 714 32.04 7.54 6.10
CA ALA A 714 32.32 7.32 4.69
C ALA A 714 31.01 7.24 3.87
N ASP A 715 30.07 6.39 4.28
CA ASP A 715 28.74 6.26 3.67
C ASP A 715 27.96 7.59 3.73
N LEU A 716 28.02 8.31 4.85
CA LEU A 716 27.35 9.60 4.99
C LEU A 716 27.89 10.64 4.01
N SER A 717 29.22 10.76 3.90
CA SER A 717 29.86 11.71 2.98
C SER A 717 29.47 11.46 1.53
N HIS A 718 29.40 10.18 1.11
CA HIS A 718 28.97 9.80 -0.23
C HIS A 718 27.53 10.26 -0.49
N ARG A 719 26.63 9.97 0.45
CA ARG A 719 25.20 10.26 0.30
C ARG A 719 24.88 11.75 0.25
N VAL A 720 25.59 12.58 1.01
CA VAL A 720 25.37 14.03 0.96
C VAL A 720 26.07 14.68 -0.24
N SER A 721 27.14 14.07 -0.77
CA SER A 721 27.86 14.58 -1.95
C SER A 721 27.12 14.37 -3.26
N SER A 722 26.24 13.38 -3.31
CA SER A 722 25.50 13.03 -4.52
C SER A 722 24.21 12.35 -4.11
N PRO A 723 23.07 13.07 -4.17
CA PRO A 723 21.75 12.47 -4.04
C PRO A 723 21.48 11.35 -5.08
N ALA A 724 22.35 11.23 -6.08
CA ALA A 724 22.05 10.69 -7.40
C ALA A 724 23.23 10.02 -8.16
N ALA A 725 24.44 9.92 -7.60
CA ALA A 725 25.60 9.31 -8.30
C ALA A 725 25.56 7.78 -8.27
#